data_AF-A0A8K9X363-F1
#
_entry.id   AF-A0A8K9X363-F1
#
_cell.length_a   1.000
_cell.length_b   1.000
_cell.length_c   1.000
_cell.angle_alpha   90.00
_cell.angle_beta   90.00
_cell.angle_gamma   90.00
#
_symmetry.space_group_name_H-M   'P 1'
#
loop_
_entity.id
_entity.type
_entity.pdbx_description
1 polymer ?
#
loop_
_entity_poly.entity_id
_entity_poly.type
_entity_poly.pdbx_seq_one_letter_code
_entity_poly.pdbx_strand_id
1 'polypeptide(L)'
;MSIKEALKICGVVEKQVLMAPMTLCKLPTSTVCVSVQQEDESVNEINITNHTKEGSEKGDPRQFELRKVLGQGSFGKVFLVKKATGPDAGQLYAMKVLKKATLKVRDRVRTKMERDILVEVNHPFIVKLHYAFQTEGKLYLILDFLRGGDLFTRLSKEVMFTEEDVKFYLAELALALDHLHSLGIIYRDLKPENILLDEEGHIKLTDFGLSKESIDHENKAYSFCGTVEYMAPEVVNRRGHTTSADWWSYGVLMFEMLTGTLPFQGKDRKETMTMILKAKLGMPQFLSSEAQSLLRNLFKRNPTNRLGAGPDGVEEIKRHHFYCTIDWNKLFRRELHPPFKPATGRPDDTFYFDPEFTAKTPKDSPGVPPSANAHQLFRGFSFVAITSEEETQPLQTTVVQQLHRNMSQLSEAYEVKEEIGLGSYSVCKRCIHKATGMEYAVKIISKANRDPTEEVEILMRYGQHPNVITLKDVFDDGRTVYLVTELMKGGELLDKILRQKFFSEREASAVLYTITKTVEYLHIQGVVHRDLKPSNILYVDESGNAESIRICDFGFAKQLRAENGLLMTPCYTANFVAPEVHSVCQRSRGHTRGDPGSDRQREELVSKMLHVDPHQRLTAGQVLCHPWVTHRDHLPKFTLTRQDAPHLVKSAMAATYSALNRNVPPVLDPVGCSTLAQRRGVKKLTSTAL
;
A
#
# COMPACT_ATOMS: atom_id res chain seq x y z
N MET A 1 -38.38 -2.81 -12.53
CA MET A 1 -37.08 -3.34 -12.06
C MET A 1 -37.02 -3.18 -10.54
N SER A 2 -36.52 -4.17 -9.80
CA SER A 2 -36.20 -3.95 -8.38
C SER A 2 -34.81 -3.32 -8.26
N ILE A 3 -34.58 -2.37 -7.34
CA ILE A 3 -33.23 -1.83 -7.03
C ILE A 3 -32.19 -2.95 -6.90
N LYS A 4 -32.62 -4.10 -6.39
CA LYS A 4 -31.85 -5.34 -6.27
C LYS A 4 -31.20 -5.81 -7.58
N GLU A 5 -31.81 -5.58 -8.75
CA GLU A 5 -31.23 -5.90 -10.06
C GLU A 5 -30.15 -4.88 -10.42
N ALA A 6 -30.40 -3.58 -10.25
CA ALA A 6 -29.43 -2.50 -10.48
C ALA A 6 -28.14 -2.64 -9.64
N LEU A 7 -28.29 -3.03 -8.36
CA LEU A 7 -27.16 -3.20 -7.43
C LEU A 7 -26.30 -4.42 -7.72
N LYS A 8 -26.92 -5.51 -8.17
CA LYS A 8 -26.21 -6.74 -8.57
C LYS A 8 -25.29 -6.49 -9.77
N ILE A 9 -25.52 -5.41 -10.50
CA ILE A 9 -24.80 -5.06 -11.72
C ILE A 9 -23.66 -4.08 -11.49
N CYS A 10 -23.85 -3.08 -10.63
CA CYS A 10 -22.75 -2.20 -10.24
C CYS A 10 -21.57 -3.02 -9.68
N GLY A 11 -21.84 -4.08 -8.90
CA GLY A 11 -20.81 -5.03 -8.44
C GLY A 11 -20.26 -5.99 -9.52
N VAL A 12 -20.77 -5.94 -10.75
CA VAL A 12 -20.42 -6.81 -11.88
C VAL A 12 -19.67 -6.00 -12.96
N VAL A 13 -19.98 -4.71 -13.15
CA VAL A 13 -19.14 -3.72 -13.87
C VAL A 13 -17.75 -3.59 -13.22
N GLU A 14 -17.70 -3.58 -11.88
CA GLU A 14 -16.46 -3.61 -11.11
C GLU A 14 -15.55 -4.82 -11.39
N LYS A 15 -16.12 -5.98 -11.72
CA LYS A 15 -15.36 -7.23 -11.91
C LYS A 15 -14.59 -7.29 -13.24
N GLN A 16 -14.80 -6.33 -14.14
CA GLN A 16 -14.31 -6.41 -15.53
C GLN A 16 -12.99 -5.74 -15.79
N VAL A 17 -12.51 -4.97 -14.83
CA VAL A 17 -11.15 -4.43 -14.86
C VAL A 17 -10.10 -5.53 -14.57
N LEU A 18 -10.52 -6.74 -14.15
CA LEU A 18 -9.67 -7.73 -13.47
C LEU A 18 -9.29 -9.01 -14.26
N MET A 19 -9.67 -9.16 -15.53
CA MET A 19 -9.57 -10.48 -16.22
C MET A 19 -8.89 -10.41 -17.59
N ALA A 20 -7.56 -10.59 -17.63
CA ALA A 20 -6.85 -11.18 -18.77
C ALA A 20 -5.44 -11.73 -18.41
N PRO A 21 -5.26 -13.04 -18.12
CA PRO A 21 -3.92 -13.63 -18.09
C PRO A 21 -3.75 -14.83 -19.05
N MET A 22 -2.53 -14.98 -19.60
CA MET A 22 -2.02 -16.19 -20.29
C MET A 22 -0.89 -16.85 -19.47
N THR A 23 -0.88 -18.19 -19.45
CA THR A 23 -0.12 -19.07 -18.53
C THR A 23 1.03 -19.84 -19.23
N LEU A 24 2.12 -20.21 -18.52
CA LEU A 24 2.49 -21.63 -18.26
C LEU A 24 3.76 -21.84 -17.38
N CYS A 25 3.70 -22.91 -16.58
CA CYS A 25 4.59 -23.34 -15.46
C CYS A 25 5.94 -24.01 -15.80
N LYS A 26 6.83 -24.16 -14.78
CA LYS A 26 7.45 -25.46 -14.34
C LYS A 26 8.29 -25.36 -13.03
N LEU A 27 8.49 -26.51 -12.36
CA LEU A 27 9.16 -26.83 -11.07
C LEU A 27 10.30 -27.89 -11.27
N PRO A 28 11.10 -28.38 -10.27
CA PRO A 28 12.14 -27.72 -9.43
C PRO A 28 13.39 -28.62 -9.06
N THR A 29 14.18 -28.21 -8.03
CA THR A 29 15.13 -28.95 -7.11
C THR A 29 16.54 -29.40 -7.62
N SER A 30 17.68 -29.44 -6.88
CA SER A 30 18.06 -29.30 -5.44
C SER A 30 19.61 -29.37 -5.18
N THR A 31 20.12 -28.46 -4.32
CA THR A 31 21.00 -28.62 -3.11
C THR A 31 22.46 -29.13 -3.13
N VAL A 32 23.33 -28.45 -2.33
CA VAL A 32 24.28 -28.93 -1.26
C VAL A 32 25.42 -27.90 -1.00
N CYS A 33 25.74 -27.68 0.28
CA CYS A 33 26.56 -26.62 0.90
C CYS A 33 28.00 -27.05 1.25
N VAL A 34 28.97 -26.12 1.37
CA VAL A 34 30.11 -26.16 2.33
C VAL A 34 30.66 -24.74 2.61
N SER A 35 30.97 -24.45 3.88
CA SER A 35 31.45 -23.19 4.51
C SER A 35 32.98 -23.04 4.59
N VAL A 36 33.50 -21.78 4.60
CA VAL A 36 34.86 -21.41 5.11
C VAL A 36 34.90 -19.97 5.65
N GLN A 37 35.75 -19.77 6.67
CA GLN A 37 35.94 -18.64 7.61
C GLN A 37 36.70 -17.40 7.07
N GLN A 38 36.62 -16.29 7.84
CA GLN A 38 37.19 -14.95 7.57
C GLN A 38 38.28 -14.56 8.59
N GLU A 39 39.27 -13.77 8.14
CA GLU A 39 40.20 -12.99 8.98
C GLU A 39 40.29 -11.51 8.52
N ASP A 40 40.72 -10.64 9.44
CA ASP A 40 40.44 -9.20 9.53
C ASP A 40 41.75 -8.39 9.73
N GLU A 41 41.90 -7.18 9.14
CA GLU A 41 43.08 -6.29 9.33
C GLU A 41 42.72 -4.82 9.62
N SER A 42 43.53 -4.15 10.45
CA SER A 42 43.34 -2.87 11.16
C SER A 42 43.49 -1.56 10.35
N VAL A 43 42.91 -0.44 10.84
CA VAL A 43 42.99 0.92 10.24
C VAL A 43 43.17 2.01 11.34
N ASN A 44 43.98 3.05 11.06
CA ASN A 44 44.36 4.18 11.94
C ASN A 44 43.43 5.43 11.82
N GLU A 45 43.42 6.28 12.87
CA GLU A 45 42.48 7.43 13.12
C GLU A 45 43.07 8.83 12.80
N ILE A 46 42.20 9.81 12.47
CA ILE A 46 42.49 11.26 12.25
C ILE A 46 41.50 12.13 13.08
N ASN A 47 41.93 13.30 13.60
CA ASN A 47 41.23 14.19 14.55
C ASN A 47 40.37 15.32 13.90
N ILE A 48 39.16 15.65 14.43
CA ILE A 48 38.28 16.78 13.97
C ILE A 48 37.52 17.47 15.16
N THR A 49 37.23 18.78 15.04
CA THR A 49 36.71 19.77 16.03
C THR A 49 35.16 19.98 16.09
N ASN A 50 34.64 20.60 17.17
CA ASN A 50 33.20 20.91 17.44
C ASN A 50 32.61 22.01 16.54
N HIS A 51 31.50 21.71 15.86
CA HIS A 51 30.67 22.69 15.12
C HIS A 51 29.39 23.04 15.89
N THR A 52 29.49 23.93 16.87
CA THR A 52 28.33 24.57 17.52
C THR A 52 28.57 26.07 17.52
N LYS A 53 27.66 26.87 16.95
CA LYS A 53 27.73 28.35 16.97
C LYS A 53 27.54 28.83 18.42
N GLU A 54 28.26 29.86 18.86
CA GLU A 54 28.05 30.46 20.18
C GLU A 54 26.60 30.94 20.33
N GLY A 55 25.89 30.46 21.36
CA GLY A 55 24.53 30.89 21.69
C GLY A 55 23.38 29.92 21.35
N SER A 56 23.62 28.81 20.65
CA SER A 56 22.57 27.79 20.40
C SER A 56 22.44 26.80 21.58
N GLU A 57 21.21 26.43 21.93
CA GLU A 57 20.96 25.39 22.95
C GLU A 57 21.64 24.08 22.54
N LYS A 58 22.47 23.51 23.43
CA LYS A 58 23.06 22.19 23.23
C LYS A 58 21.95 21.14 23.26
N GLY A 59 21.88 20.27 22.25
CA GLY A 59 20.92 19.17 22.21
C GLY A 59 21.05 18.24 23.41
N ASP A 60 19.93 17.93 24.06
CA ASP A 60 19.85 17.07 25.25
C ASP A 60 18.74 16.02 25.08
N PRO A 61 18.96 14.73 25.43
CA PRO A 61 17.92 13.70 25.33
C PRO A 61 16.59 14.08 26.02
N ARG A 62 16.62 14.87 27.11
CA ARG A 62 15.44 15.30 27.86
C ARG A 62 14.55 16.26 27.07
N GLN A 63 15.05 16.86 26.00
CA GLN A 63 14.27 17.68 25.07
C GLN A 63 13.41 16.83 24.13
N PHE A 64 13.54 15.51 24.15
CA PHE A 64 12.85 14.58 23.24
C PHE A 64 12.03 13.56 24.04
N GLU A 65 10.71 13.64 23.93
CA GLU A 65 9.77 12.70 24.54
C GLU A 65 9.69 11.42 23.70
N LEU A 66 10.13 10.29 24.26
CA LEU A 66 10.05 8.96 23.64
C LEU A 66 8.59 8.52 23.44
N ARG A 67 8.21 8.18 22.20
CA ARG A 67 6.86 7.73 21.85
C ARG A 67 6.78 6.24 21.55
N LYS A 68 7.58 5.74 20.60
CA LYS A 68 7.57 4.35 20.13
C LYS A 68 8.97 3.89 19.74
N VAL A 69 9.22 2.58 19.75
CA VAL A 69 10.43 2.01 19.12
C VAL A 69 10.08 1.73 17.65
N LEU A 70 10.82 2.33 16.71
CA LEU A 70 10.60 2.16 15.27
C LEU A 70 11.44 1.01 14.70
N GLY A 71 12.60 0.73 15.31
CA GLY A 71 13.49 -0.34 14.87
C GLY A 71 14.61 -0.61 15.86
N GLN A 72 15.26 -1.75 15.70
CA GLN A 72 16.43 -2.14 16.49
C GLN A 72 17.45 -2.85 15.61
N GLY A 73 18.65 -2.30 15.53
CA GLY A 73 19.80 -2.92 14.86
C GLY A 73 20.81 -3.49 15.85
N SER A 74 21.91 -4.04 15.33
CA SER A 74 23.02 -4.60 16.14
C SER A 74 23.71 -3.55 17.04
N PHE A 75 23.68 -2.27 16.66
CA PHE A 75 24.44 -1.21 17.32
C PHE A 75 23.60 -0.16 18.05
N GLY A 76 22.26 -0.23 17.90
CA GLY A 76 21.40 0.84 18.38
C GLY A 76 19.90 0.60 18.20
N LYS A 77 19.12 1.54 18.71
CA LYS A 77 17.66 1.57 18.58
C LYS A 77 17.23 2.86 17.90
N VAL A 78 16.15 2.79 17.14
CA VAL A 78 15.51 3.96 16.54
C VAL A 78 14.18 4.17 17.26
N PHE A 79 13.94 5.39 17.73
CA PHE A 79 12.72 5.75 18.44
C PHE A 79 11.98 6.85 17.67
N LEU A 80 10.65 6.79 17.69
CA LEU A 80 9.83 7.96 17.41
C LEU A 80 9.89 8.87 18.64
N VAL A 81 10.23 10.13 18.44
CA VAL A 81 10.26 11.14 19.50
C VAL A 81 9.47 12.37 19.14
N LYS A 82 8.94 13.05 20.15
CA LYS A 82 8.34 14.37 20.03
C LYS A 82 9.23 15.39 20.71
N LYS A 83 9.60 16.48 20.02
CA LYS A 83 10.39 17.54 20.65
C LYS A 83 9.54 18.28 21.69
N ALA A 84 10.06 18.47 22.88
CA ALA A 84 9.34 19.03 24.02
C ALA A 84 9.55 20.55 24.20
N THR A 85 10.69 21.07 23.76
CA THR A 85 11.10 22.47 23.98
C THR A 85 11.74 23.07 22.72
N GLY A 86 11.87 24.40 22.68
CA GLY A 86 12.46 25.12 21.55
C GLY A 86 11.46 25.50 20.45
N PRO A 87 11.93 26.10 19.34
CA PRO A 87 11.07 26.69 18.30
C PRO A 87 10.22 25.66 17.52
N ASP A 88 10.71 24.44 17.40
CA ASP A 88 10.10 23.25 16.79
C ASP A 88 9.50 22.31 17.84
N ALA A 89 9.14 22.84 19.03
CA ALA A 89 8.41 22.07 20.04
C ALA A 89 7.10 21.51 19.45
N GLY A 90 6.86 20.23 19.69
CA GLY A 90 5.72 19.50 19.15
C GLY A 90 6.03 18.66 17.90
N GLN A 91 7.13 18.95 17.20
CA GLN A 91 7.53 18.24 15.99
C GLN A 91 7.96 16.80 16.29
N LEU A 92 7.65 15.88 15.37
CA LEU A 92 8.02 14.47 15.44
C LEU A 92 9.32 14.22 14.67
N TYR A 93 10.17 13.37 15.24
CA TYR A 93 11.46 12.97 14.68
C TYR A 93 11.75 11.48 14.89
N ALA A 94 12.65 10.94 14.07
CA ALA A 94 13.27 9.65 14.31
C ALA A 94 14.60 9.86 15.07
N MET A 95 14.70 9.33 16.28
CA MET A 95 15.92 9.38 17.11
C MET A 95 16.67 8.05 17.03
N LYS A 96 17.81 8.03 16.33
CA LYS A 96 18.75 6.90 16.30
C LYS A 96 19.71 7.01 17.48
N VAL A 97 19.70 6.02 18.35
CA VAL A 97 20.52 5.97 19.58
C VAL A 97 21.54 4.84 19.46
N LEU A 98 22.83 5.18 19.53
CA LEU A 98 23.94 4.22 19.49
C LEU A 98 24.68 4.19 20.83
N LYS A 99 25.03 3.00 21.32
CA LYS A 99 25.80 2.85 22.56
C LYS A 99 27.30 2.85 22.28
N LYS A 100 28.05 3.80 22.85
CA LYS A 100 29.50 3.93 22.62
C LYS A 100 30.29 2.67 23.00
N ALA A 101 29.88 2.00 24.06
CA ALA A 101 30.53 0.78 24.55
C ALA A 101 30.39 -0.42 23.59
N THR A 102 29.35 -0.46 22.75
CA THR A 102 29.13 -1.56 21.80
C THR A 102 29.73 -1.29 20.41
N LEU A 103 30.19 -0.06 20.16
CA LEU A 103 30.81 0.32 18.88
C LEU A 103 32.28 -0.08 18.84
N LYS A 104 32.63 -0.97 17.89
CA LYS A 104 34.03 -1.26 17.55
C LYS A 104 34.67 -0.06 16.88
N VAL A 105 36.00 0.05 16.88
CA VAL A 105 36.75 1.19 16.32
C VAL A 105 36.25 1.58 14.92
N ARG A 106 36.12 0.62 14.00
CA ARG A 106 35.57 0.85 12.65
C ARG A 106 34.15 1.41 12.65
N ASP A 107 33.28 0.92 13.53
CA ASP A 107 31.89 1.39 13.62
C ASP A 107 31.81 2.82 14.18
N ARG A 108 32.76 3.22 15.03
CA ARG A 108 32.84 4.60 15.52
C ARG A 108 33.19 5.59 14.42
N VAL A 109 34.16 5.24 13.58
CA VAL A 109 34.54 6.05 12.40
C VAL A 109 33.36 6.17 11.46
N ARG A 110 32.65 5.07 11.18
CA ARG A 110 31.43 5.05 10.37
C ARG A 110 30.33 5.97 10.91
N THR A 111 30.03 5.90 12.20
CA THR A 111 29.01 6.78 12.82
C THR A 111 29.40 8.25 12.75
N LYS A 112 30.69 8.57 12.86
CA LYS A 112 31.17 9.95 12.68
C LYS A 112 30.99 10.40 11.23
N MET A 113 31.42 9.60 10.26
CA MET A 113 31.24 9.89 8.83
C MET A 113 29.76 10.02 8.44
N GLU A 114 28.89 9.16 8.95
CA GLU A 114 27.43 9.24 8.74
C GLU A 114 26.90 10.61 9.17
N ARG A 115 27.28 11.07 10.37
CA ARG A 115 26.95 12.41 10.85
C ARG A 115 27.58 13.48 9.97
N ASP A 116 28.82 13.30 9.52
CA ASP A 116 29.54 14.28 8.72
C ASP A 116 28.82 14.54 7.39
N ILE A 117 28.52 13.46 6.65
CA ILE A 117 27.77 13.49 5.40
C ILE A 117 26.39 14.12 5.58
N LEU A 118 25.64 13.71 6.60
CA LEU A 118 24.28 14.19 6.84
C LEU A 118 24.20 15.68 7.22
N VAL A 119 25.31 16.29 7.65
CA VAL A 119 25.38 17.75 7.89
C VAL A 119 25.52 18.52 6.58
N GLU A 120 26.21 17.95 5.59
CA GLU A 120 26.53 18.62 4.33
C GLU A 120 25.47 18.42 3.25
N VAL A 121 24.74 17.31 3.31
CA VAL A 121 23.73 16.95 2.31
C VAL A 121 22.40 17.65 2.57
N ASN A 122 21.86 18.32 1.53
CA ASN A 122 20.52 18.91 1.56
C ASN A 122 19.81 18.65 0.23
N HIS A 123 18.92 17.65 0.21
CA HIS A 123 18.25 17.22 -1.00
C HIS A 123 16.84 16.67 -0.67
N PRO A 124 15.81 16.91 -1.49
CA PRO A 124 14.42 16.50 -1.19
C PRO A 124 14.28 14.99 -0.95
N PHE A 125 15.07 14.18 -1.66
CA PHE A 125 15.03 12.71 -1.60
C PHE A 125 16.13 12.09 -0.72
N ILE A 126 16.70 12.85 0.22
CA ILE A 126 17.64 12.36 1.24
C ILE A 126 17.13 12.76 2.63
N VAL A 127 17.29 11.88 3.61
CA VAL A 127 16.90 12.15 5.00
C VAL A 127 17.68 13.33 5.57
N LYS A 128 17.01 14.25 6.27
CA LYS A 128 17.65 15.39 6.92
C LYS A 128 18.07 15.06 8.35
N LEU A 129 19.27 15.50 8.73
CA LEU A 129 19.72 15.53 10.12
C LEU A 129 19.39 16.89 10.74
N HIS A 130 18.58 16.87 11.80
CA HIS A 130 18.17 18.07 12.52
C HIS A 130 19.05 18.35 13.73
N TYR A 131 19.42 17.29 14.46
CA TYR A 131 20.28 17.39 15.63
C TYR A 131 21.22 16.19 15.71
N ALA A 132 22.45 16.42 16.13
CA ALA A 132 23.33 15.37 16.61
C ALA A 132 23.87 15.77 17.98
N PHE A 133 23.87 14.86 18.94
CA PHE A 133 24.45 15.12 20.26
C PHE A 133 24.89 13.81 20.91
N GLN A 134 25.59 13.93 22.04
CA GLN A 134 26.16 12.78 22.72
C GLN A 134 26.07 12.94 24.23
N THR A 135 26.02 11.81 24.92
CA THR A 135 26.23 11.71 26.37
C THR A 135 27.52 10.95 26.62
N GLU A 136 27.88 10.74 27.90
CA GLU A 136 29.07 9.94 28.24
C GLU A 136 29.03 8.53 27.63
N GLY A 137 27.86 7.89 27.57
CA GLY A 137 27.70 6.51 27.10
C GLY A 137 27.11 6.33 25.70
N LYS A 138 26.58 7.39 25.05
CA LYS A 138 25.76 7.25 23.83
C LYS A 138 25.92 8.38 22.82
N LEU A 139 25.52 8.09 21.59
CA LEU A 139 25.38 9.02 20.48
C LEU A 139 23.93 9.07 20.04
N TYR A 140 23.47 10.26 19.64
CA TYR A 140 22.10 10.53 19.24
C TYR A 140 22.11 11.28 17.91
N LEU A 141 21.37 10.75 16.94
CA LEU A 141 21.06 11.42 15.67
C LEU A 141 19.54 11.61 15.59
N ILE A 142 19.10 12.84 15.37
CA ILE A 142 17.69 13.22 15.23
C ILE A 142 17.43 13.51 13.74
N LEU A 143 16.68 12.62 13.11
CA LEU A 143 16.43 12.56 11.68
C LEU A 143 14.95 12.83 11.38
N ASP A 144 14.63 13.08 10.12
CA ASP A 144 13.23 13.10 9.65
C ASP A 144 12.49 11.83 10.09
N PHE A 145 11.27 11.99 10.58
CA PHE A 145 10.37 10.86 10.80
C PHE A 145 9.60 10.55 9.51
N LEU A 146 9.97 9.45 8.86
CA LEU A 146 9.41 9.03 7.58
C LEU A 146 8.37 7.94 7.80
N ARG A 147 7.10 8.36 7.89
CA ARG A 147 6.01 7.52 8.36
C ARG A 147 5.55 6.46 7.35
N GLY A 148 5.95 6.57 6.08
CA GLY A 148 5.62 5.62 5.03
C GLY A 148 6.38 4.29 5.12
N GLY A 149 7.32 4.16 6.07
CA GLY A 149 8.12 2.95 6.28
C GLY A 149 9.15 2.73 5.16
N ASP A 150 9.77 1.56 5.16
CA ASP A 150 10.77 1.18 4.15
C ASP A 150 10.15 0.52 2.91
N LEU A 151 10.85 0.69 1.78
CA LEU A 151 10.44 0.14 0.49
C LEU A 151 10.47 -1.39 0.49
N PHE A 152 11.31 -2.02 1.31
CA PHE A 152 11.40 -3.47 1.46
C PHE A 152 10.09 -4.08 1.96
N THR A 153 9.54 -3.54 3.05
CA THR A 153 8.27 -3.98 3.66
C THR A 153 7.14 -3.90 2.65
N ARG A 154 7.17 -2.85 1.81
CA ARG A 154 6.19 -2.68 0.75
C ARG A 154 6.36 -3.68 -0.39
N LEU A 155 7.58 -3.82 -0.93
CA LEU A 155 7.88 -4.79 -1.98
C LEU A 155 7.50 -6.21 -1.54
N SER A 156 7.76 -6.54 -0.27
CA SER A 156 7.39 -7.83 0.34
C SER A 156 5.87 -8.09 0.36
N LYS A 157 5.05 -7.05 0.59
CA LYS A 157 3.59 -7.16 0.58
C LYS A 157 3.03 -7.27 -0.84
N GLU A 158 3.69 -6.65 -1.81
CA GLU A 158 3.20 -6.52 -3.19
C GLU A 158 3.79 -7.54 -4.16
N VAL A 159 4.82 -8.28 -3.73
CA VAL A 159 5.63 -9.21 -4.53
C VAL A 159 6.50 -8.49 -5.56
N MET A 160 5.93 -7.63 -6.41
CA MET A 160 6.64 -6.81 -7.38
C MET A 160 5.87 -5.52 -7.69
N PHE A 161 6.56 -4.50 -8.18
CA PHE A 161 5.99 -3.21 -8.60
C PHE A 161 5.77 -3.16 -10.11
N THR A 162 4.90 -2.25 -10.54
CA THR A 162 4.70 -1.97 -11.97
C THR A 162 5.90 -1.23 -12.55
N GLU A 163 6.08 -1.25 -13.88
CA GLU A 163 7.16 -0.49 -14.51
C GLU A 163 7.03 1.02 -14.29
N GLU A 164 5.80 1.56 -14.22
CA GLU A 164 5.58 2.98 -13.91
C GLU A 164 5.93 3.30 -12.46
N ASP A 165 5.55 2.45 -11.50
CA ASP A 165 5.92 2.59 -10.09
C ASP A 165 7.44 2.59 -9.93
N VAL A 166 8.11 1.63 -10.58
CA VAL A 166 9.57 1.49 -10.60
C VAL A 166 10.24 2.70 -11.22
N LYS A 167 9.73 3.17 -12.36
CA LYS A 167 10.26 4.35 -13.07
C LYS A 167 10.22 5.59 -12.18
N PHE A 168 9.12 5.80 -11.45
CA PHE A 168 8.98 6.92 -10.53
C PHE A 168 10.03 6.87 -9.40
N TYR A 169 10.08 5.78 -8.63
CA TYR A 169 10.99 5.68 -7.47
C TYR A 169 12.46 5.70 -7.88
N LEU A 170 12.80 5.06 -9.00
CA LEU A 170 14.15 5.08 -9.53
C LEU A 170 14.57 6.47 -10.02
N ALA A 171 13.65 7.25 -10.62
CA ALA A 171 13.96 8.62 -11.02
C ALA A 171 14.28 9.52 -9.80
N GLU A 172 13.52 9.41 -8.70
CA GLU A 172 13.83 10.14 -7.46
C GLU A 172 15.17 9.72 -6.86
N LEU A 173 15.43 8.41 -6.87
CA LEU A 173 16.68 7.84 -6.39
C LEU A 173 17.88 8.29 -7.23
N ALA A 174 17.72 8.39 -8.56
CA ALA A 174 18.77 8.87 -9.45
C ALA A 174 19.17 10.32 -9.12
N LEU A 175 18.20 11.18 -8.78
CA LEU A 175 18.46 12.56 -8.33
C LEU A 175 19.21 12.58 -6.98
N ALA A 176 18.82 11.72 -6.04
CA ALA A 176 19.52 11.60 -4.76
C ALA A 176 20.98 11.15 -4.94
N LEU A 177 21.23 10.14 -5.78
CA LEU A 177 22.58 9.64 -6.07
C LEU A 177 23.42 10.68 -6.81
N ASP A 178 22.84 11.40 -7.77
CA ASP A 178 23.52 12.50 -8.49
C ASP A 178 24.03 13.57 -7.53
N HIS A 179 23.20 14.00 -6.58
CA HIS A 179 23.60 14.95 -5.55
C HIS A 179 24.78 14.44 -4.70
N LEU A 180 24.73 13.19 -4.23
CA LEU A 180 25.83 12.59 -3.47
C LEU A 180 27.11 12.49 -4.29
N HIS A 181 27.00 12.03 -5.55
CA HIS A 181 28.13 11.87 -6.44
C HIS A 181 28.78 13.22 -6.79
N SER A 182 27.97 14.29 -6.91
CA SER A 182 28.47 15.67 -7.12
C SER A 182 29.31 16.19 -5.95
N LEU A 183 29.08 15.68 -4.74
CA LEU A 183 29.86 15.95 -3.53
C LEU A 183 31.03 14.96 -3.35
N GLY A 184 31.25 14.04 -4.29
CA GLY A 184 32.30 13.01 -4.19
C GLY A 184 31.98 11.89 -3.19
N ILE A 185 30.71 11.73 -2.81
CA ILE A 185 30.26 10.72 -1.84
C ILE A 185 29.78 9.49 -2.60
N ILE A 186 30.34 8.32 -2.29
CA ILE A 186 29.86 7.02 -2.77
C ILE A 186 28.95 6.41 -1.70
N TYR A 187 27.73 6.03 -2.07
CA TYR A 187 26.72 5.60 -1.10
C TYR A 187 26.95 4.17 -0.57
N ARG A 188 27.16 3.20 -1.48
CA ARG A 188 27.63 1.81 -1.24
C ARG A 188 26.70 0.84 -0.50
N ASP A 189 25.54 1.25 -0.03
CA ASP A 189 24.58 0.36 0.63
C ASP A 189 23.15 0.55 0.11
N LEU A 190 23.01 0.58 -1.22
CA LEU A 190 21.72 0.69 -1.86
C LEU A 190 20.98 -0.64 -1.81
N LYS A 191 19.81 -0.63 -1.16
CA LYS A 191 18.88 -1.73 -0.97
C LYS A 191 17.51 -1.17 -0.54
N PRO A 192 16.39 -1.90 -0.72
CA PRO A 192 15.05 -1.39 -0.41
C PRO A 192 14.87 -0.99 1.07
N GLU A 193 15.59 -1.62 2.00
CA GLU A 193 15.52 -1.32 3.43
C GLU A 193 16.03 0.09 3.77
N ASN A 194 16.95 0.64 2.95
CA ASN A 194 17.52 1.97 3.16
C ASN A 194 16.78 3.07 2.38
N ILE A 195 15.65 2.74 1.75
CA ILE A 195 14.80 3.68 1.02
C ILE A 195 13.49 3.79 1.78
N LEU A 196 13.28 4.92 2.45
CA LEU A 196 12.07 5.17 3.23
C LEU A 196 11.09 6.05 2.45
N LEU A 197 9.81 5.99 2.81
CA LEU A 197 8.75 6.82 2.22
C LEU A 197 8.27 7.88 3.21
N ASP A 198 8.09 9.11 2.74
CA ASP A 198 7.42 10.18 3.51
C ASP A 198 5.89 10.05 3.46
N GLU A 199 5.16 10.95 4.14
CA GLU A 199 3.68 10.96 4.15
C GLU A 199 3.01 11.16 2.79
N GLU A 200 3.69 11.77 1.82
CA GLU A 200 3.18 11.94 0.47
C GLU A 200 3.46 10.72 -0.41
N GLY A 201 4.48 9.92 -0.03
CA GLY A 201 4.92 8.73 -0.75
C GLY A 201 6.17 8.93 -1.60
N HIS A 202 6.89 10.04 -1.43
CA HIS A 202 8.19 10.23 -2.07
C HIS A 202 9.26 9.47 -1.28
N ILE A 203 10.30 9.02 -1.99
CA ILE A 203 11.41 8.32 -1.35
C ILE A 203 12.37 9.29 -0.65
N LYS A 204 12.97 8.82 0.44
CA LYS A 204 14.18 9.42 1.00
C LYS A 204 15.20 8.34 1.33
N LEU A 205 16.41 8.55 0.84
CA LEU A 205 17.56 7.72 1.14
C LEU A 205 18.05 7.95 2.59
N THR A 206 18.34 6.88 3.32
CA THR A 206 18.79 6.92 4.71
C THR A 206 19.98 5.99 4.96
N ASP A 207 20.53 5.98 6.18
CA ASP A 207 21.63 5.10 6.63
C ASP A 207 22.97 5.24 5.88
N PHE A 208 23.64 6.37 6.09
CA PHE A 208 24.94 6.69 5.48
C PHE A 208 26.15 6.03 6.20
N GLY A 209 25.91 5.05 7.07
CA GLY A 209 26.95 4.40 7.88
C GLY A 209 28.02 3.64 7.08
N LEU A 210 27.75 3.32 5.81
CA LEU A 210 28.70 2.70 4.89
C LEU A 210 29.15 3.64 3.76
N SER A 211 28.67 4.87 3.72
CA SER A 211 29.06 5.84 2.69
C SER A 211 30.51 6.31 2.88
N LYS A 212 31.13 6.80 1.81
CA LYS A 212 32.52 7.26 1.85
C LYS A 212 32.80 8.31 0.79
N GLU A 213 33.47 9.38 1.22
CA GLU A 213 34.09 10.36 0.34
C GLU A 213 35.25 9.72 -0.45
N SER A 214 35.34 10.02 -1.74
CA SER A 214 36.44 9.59 -2.58
C SER A 214 37.71 10.40 -2.26
N ILE A 215 38.44 10.01 -1.21
CA ILE A 215 39.58 10.78 -0.65
C ILE A 215 40.91 10.54 -1.41
N ASP A 216 40.98 9.54 -2.28
CA ASP A 216 42.24 9.15 -2.95
C ASP A 216 42.49 9.94 -4.25
N HIS A 217 43.75 10.10 -4.66
CA HIS A 217 44.16 10.76 -5.91
C HIS A 217 43.54 10.12 -7.18
N GLU A 218 43.04 8.89 -7.07
CA GLU A 218 42.29 8.18 -8.12
C GLU A 218 40.77 8.13 -7.91
N ASN A 219 40.23 8.82 -6.90
CA ASN A 219 38.80 8.80 -6.51
C ASN A 219 38.22 7.40 -6.19
N LYS A 220 39.04 6.46 -5.72
CA LYS A 220 38.63 5.07 -5.43
C LYS A 220 38.50 4.77 -3.95
N ALA A 221 37.54 3.90 -3.63
CA ALA A 221 37.40 3.25 -2.34
C ALA A 221 37.76 1.76 -2.45
N TYR A 222 38.51 1.22 -1.47
CA TYR A 222 39.00 -0.17 -1.50
C TYR A 222 38.31 -1.10 -0.49
N SER A 223 37.45 -0.56 0.38
CA SER A 223 36.80 -1.34 1.44
C SER A 223 35.77 -2.32 0.86
N PHE A 224 35.79 -3.57 1.32
CA PHE A 224 34.74 -4.55 1.04
C PHE A 224 33.57 -4.33 2.02
N CYS A 225 32.49 -3.67 1.60
CA CYS A 225 31.32 -3.37 2.43
C CYS A 225 30.03 -3.27 1.59
N GLY A 226 28.88 -3.37 2.25
CA GLY A 226 27.53 -3.40 1.65
C GLY A 226 26.84 -4.76 1.76
N THR A 227 25.61 -4.86 1.30
CA THR A 227 24.89 -6.13 1.10
C THR A 227 25.39 -6.83 -0.16
N VAL A 228 25.83 -8.09 -0.05
CA VAL A 228 26.58 -8.80 -1.10
C VAL A 228 25.81 -8.88 -2.41
N GLU A 229 24.51 -9.12 -2.33
CA GLU A 229 23.56 -9.25 -3.42
C GLU A 229 23.47 -7.98 -4.29
N TYR A 230 23.80 -6.82 -3.71
CA TYR A 230 23.77 -5.51 -4.37
C TYR A 230 25.16 -5.03 -4.81
N MET A 231 26.23 -5.73 -4.43
CA MET A 231 27.59 -5.30 -4.72
C MET A 231 27.94 -5.42 -6.21
N ALA A 232 28.63 -4.40 -6.71
CA ALA A 232 29.20 -4.42 -8.06
C ALA A 232 30.36 -5.42 -8.19
N PRO A 233 30.63 -5.96 -9.41
CA PRO A 233 31.71 -6.93 -9.65
C PRO A 233 33.09 -6.44 -9.22
N GLU A 234 33.39 -5.14 -9.38
CA GLU A 234 34.64 -4.53 -8.98
C GLU A 234 34.83 -4.47 -7.45
N VAL A 235 33.73 -4.32 -6.69
CA VAL A 235 33.71 -4.37 -5.22
C VAL A 235 33.97 -5.80 -4.77
N VAL A 236 33.29 -6.77 -5.39
CA VAL A 236 33.47 -8.21 -5.10
C VAL A 236 34.91 -8.66 -5.37
N ASN A 237 35.52 -8.18 -6.46
CA ASN A 237 36.92 -8.46 -6.82
C ASN A 237 37.96 -7.63 -6.05
N ARG A 238 37.55 -6.73 -5.14
CA ARG A 238 38.44 -5.86 -4.34
C ARG A 238 39.41 -5.01 -5.18
N ARG A 239 39.00 -4.59 -6.38
CA ARG A 239 39.85 -3.81 -7.32
C ARG A 239 39.84 -2.30 -7.07
N GLY A 240 39.20 -1.87 -5.98
CA GLY A 240 38.77 -0.49 -5.81
C GLY A 240 37.48 -0.20 -6.59
N HIS A 241 36.67 0.73 -6.10
CA HIS A 241 35.40 1.14 -6.71
C HIS A 241 35.19 2.65 -6.59
N THR A 242 34.46 3.21 -7.55
CA THR A 242 34.04 4.62 -7.59
C THR A 242 32.51 4.70 -7.46
N THR A 243 31.93 5.88 -7.74
CA THR A 243 30.48 6.12 -7.82
C THR A 243 29.75 5.17 -8.78
N SER A 244 30.45 4.59 -9.78
CA SER A 244 29.87 3.61 -10.71
C SER A 244 29.30 2.37 -10.02
N ALA A 245 29.77 2.03 -8.82
CA ALA A 245 29.27 0.90 -8.06
C ALA A 245 27.80 1.11 -7.64
N ASP A 246 27.40 2.34 -7.32
CA ASP A 246 26.02 2.65 -6.95
C ASP A 246 25.06 2.43 -8.13
N TRP A 247 25.49 2.69 -9.37
CA TRP A 247 24.69 2.40 -10.58
C TRP A 247 24.50 0.91 -10.85
N TRP A 248 25.42 0.06 -10.40
CA TRP A 248 25.19 -1.39 -10.42
C TRP A 248 24.10 -1.76 -9.40
N SER A 249 24.21 -1.27 -8.17
CA SER A 249 23.21 -1.53 -7.13
C SER A 249 21.84 -0.97 -7.51
N TYR A 250 21.79 0.17 -8.22
CA TYR A 250 20.58 0.74 -8.81
C TYR A 250 19.92 -0.22 -9.80
N GLY A 251 20.72 -0.89 -10.65
CA GLY A 251 20.25 -1.95 -11.53
C GLY A 251 19.73 -3.19 -10.79
N VAL A 252 20.40 -3.58 -9.68
CA VAL A 252 19.92 -4.67 -8.81
C VAL A 252 18.55 -4.33 -8.22
N LEU A 253 18.42 -3.13 -7.67
CA LEU A 253 17.17 -2.63 -7.10
C LEU A 253 16.05 -2.56 -8.17
N MET A 254 16.35 -2.04 -9.36
CA MET A 254 15.40 -2.04 -10.49
C MET A 254 14.90 -3.44 -10.80
N PHE A 255 15.80 -4.42 -10.92
CA PHE A 255 15.45 -5.79 -11.22
C PHE A 255 14.59 -6.41 -10.12
N GLU A 256 14.94 -6.18 -8.85
CA GLU A 256 14.20 -6.71 -7.72
C GLU A 256 12.79 -6.13 -7.64
N MET A 257 12.64 -4.81 -7.80
CA MET A 257 11.31 -4.19 -7.80
C MET A 257 10.44 -4.69 -8.96
N LEU A 258 11.02 -4.95 -10.14
CA LEU A 258 10.29 -5.41 -11.32
C LEU A 258 9.93 -6.91 -11.31
N THR A 259 10.64 -7.72 -10.52
CA THR A 259 10.52 -9.19 -10.59
C THR A 259 10.19 -9.84 -9.25
N GLY A 260 10.34 -9.12 -8.14
CA GLY A 260 10.28 -9.65 -6.79
C GLY A 260 11.47 -10.53 -6.40
N THR A 261 12.51 -10.61 -7.24
CA THR A 261 13.65 -11.50 -7.03
C THR A 261 14.96 -10.81 -7.36
N LEU A 262 16.07 -11.23 -6.75
CA LEU A 262 17.39 -10.68 -7.04
C LEU A 262 17.95 -11.24 -8.36
N PRO A 263 18.67 -10.43 -9.17
CA PRO A 263 19.24 -10.85 -10.44
C PRO A 263 20.39 -11.87 -10.28
N PHE A 264 21.13 -11.78 -9.18
CA PHE A 264 22.24 -12.65 -8.86
C PHE A 264 22.15 -13.06 -7.39
N GLN A 265 21.63 -14.25 -7.14
CA GLN A 265 21.53 -14.82 -5.80
C GLN A 265 21.80 -16.31 -5.85
N GLY A 266 22.84 -16.74 -5.13
CA GLY A 266 23.17 -18.14 -4.94
C GLY A 266 22.65 -18.65 -3.59
N LYS A 267 22.84 -19.95 -3.34
CA LYS A 267 22.47 -20.58 -2.05
C LYS A 267 23.31 -20.08 -0.87
N ASP A 268 24.49 -19.55 -1.17
CA ASP A 268 25.44 -19.04 -0.20
C ASP A 268 26.19 -17.83 -0.77
N ARG A 269 26.85 -17.10 0.11
CA ARG A 269 27.59 -15.88 -0.21
C ARG A 269 28.63 -16.09 -1.32
N LYS A 270 29.30 -17.23 -1.35
CA LYS A 270 30.36 -17.53 -2.33
C LYS A 270 29.76 -17.76 -3.71
N GLU A 271 28.63 -18.44 -3.79
CA GLU A 271 27.89 -18.63 -5.03
C GLU A 271 27.31 -17.29 -5.53
N THR A 272 26.69 -16.48 -4.66
CA THR A 272 26.22 -15.12 -5.02
C THR A 272 27.35 -14.28 -5.60
N MET A 273 28.52 -14.23 -4.94
CA MET A 273 29.69 -13.54 -5.48
C MET A 273 30.11 -14.09 -6.85
N THR A 274 30.11 -15.42 -7.02
CA THR A 274 30.45 -16.06 -8.30
C THR A 274 29.46 -15.67 -9.40
N MET A 275 28.17 -15.60 -9.08
CA MET A 275 27.13 -15.18 -10.03
C MET A 275 27.30 -13.72 -10.43
N ILE A 276 27.52 -12.81 -9.48
CA ILE A 276 27.82 -11.39 -9.77
C ILE A 276 28.99 -11.29 -10.76
N LEU A 277 30.07 -12.05 -10.51
CA LEU A 277 31.27 -12.01 -11.35
C LEU A 277 31.11 -12.64 -12.74
N LYS A 278 30.29 -13.71 -12.88
CA LYS A 278 30.34 -14.57 -14.08
C LYS A 278 28.99 -14.88 -14.74
N ALA A 279 27.87 -14.84 -14.01
CA ALA A 279 26.59 -15.28 -14.55
C ALA A 279 26.08 -14.35 -15.65
N LYS A 280 25.39 -14.91 -16.65
CA LYS A 280 24.63 -14.08 -17.59
C LYS A 280 23.36 -13.60 -16.89
N LEU A 281 22.98 -12.35 -17.11
CA LEU A 281 21.71 -11.82 -16.63
C LEU A 281 20.56 -12.57 -17.31
N GLY A 282 19.73 -13.25 -16.51
CA GLY A 282 18.49 -13.85 -17.00
C GLY A 282 17.45 -12.76 -17.21
N MET A 283 17.24 -12.32 -18.45
CA MET A 283 16.30 -11.24 -18.75
C MET A 283 14.85 -11.76 -18.81
N PRO A 284 13.94 -11.28 -17.95
CA PRO A 284 12.54 -11.67 -18.00
C PRO A 284 11.86 -11.14 -19.26
N GLN A 285 11.10 -12.00 -19.94
CA GLN A 285 10.45 -11.68 -21.22
C GLN A 285 9.21 -10.80 -21.07
N PHE A 286 8.66 -10.69 -19.87
CA PHE A 286 7.49 -9.86 -19.59
C PHE A 286 7.81 -8.37 -19.43
N LEU A 287 9.10 -8.01 -19.33
CA LEU A 287 9.53 -6.61 -19.22
C LEU A 287 9.52 -5.93 -20.59
N SER A 288 9.22 -4.64 -20.61
CA SER A 288 9.31 -3.79 -21.80
C SER A 288 10.71 -3.77 -22.41
N SER A 289 10.80 -3.45 -23.70
CA SER A 289 12.08 -3.38 -24.39
C SER A 289 13.01 -2.32 -23.78
N GLU A 290 12.41 -1.27 -23.23
CA GLU A 290 12.98 -0.13 -22.55
C GLU A 290 13.58 -0.54 -21.20
N ALA A 291 12.80 -1.24 -20.36
CA ALA A 291 13.27 -1.75 -19.08
C ALA A 291 14.42 -2.74 -19.28
N GLN A 292 14.28 -3.67 -20.23
CA GLN A 292 15.34 -4.61 -20.57
C GLN A 292 16.61 -3.91 -21.09
N SER A 293 16.45 -2.86 -21.90
CA SER A 293 17.57 -2.04 -22.40
C SER A 293 18.33 -1.37 -21.27
N LEU A 294 17.61 -0.74 -20.33
CA LEU A 294 18.20 -0.06 -19.18
C LEU A 294 19.00 -1.04 -18.31
N LEU A 295 18.39 -2.18 -17.95
CA LEU A 295 19.05 -3.24 -17.18
C LEU A 295 20.33 -3.75 -17.86
N ARG A 296 20.33 -3.93 -19.18
CA ARG A 296 21.53 -4.34 -19.94
C ARG A 296 22.67 -3.32 -19.85
N ASN A 297 22.35 -2.04 -19.78
CA ASN A 297 23.33 -0.95 -19.72
C ASN A 297 23.86 -0.72 -18.29
N LEU A 298 23.04 -0.98 -17.26
CA LEU A 298 23.44 -0.93 -15.85
C LEU A 298 24.29 -2.16 -15.45
N PHE A 299 23.99 -3.35 -15.97
CA PHE A 299 24.72 -4.59 -15.67
C PHE A 299 25.99 -4.80 -16.51
N LYS A 300 26.65 -3.72 -16.94
CA LYS A 300 27.98 -3.80 -17.56
C LYS A 300 29.02 -4.04 -16.45
N ARG A 301 29.72 -5.17 -16.55
CA ARG A 301 30.72 -5.60 -15.55
C ARG A 301 31.96 -4.70 -15.52
N ASN A 302 32.36 -4.18 -16.66
CA ASN A 302 33.39 -3.14 -16.70
C ASN A 302 32.73 -1.81 -16.28
N PRO A 303 33.12 -1.21 -15.14
CA PRO A 303 32.50 0.02 -14.65
C PRO A 303 32.57 1.17 -15.65
N THR A 304 33.62 1.28 -16.47
CA THR A 304 33.76 2.37 -17.45
C THR A 304 32.74 2.31 -18.59
N ASN A 305 32.14 1.15 -18.82
CA ASN A 305 31.14 0.94 -19.87
C ASN A 305 29.72 0.96 -19.30
N ARG A 306 29.57 1.18 -17.99
CA ARG A 306 28.30 1.17 -17.28
C ARG A 306 27.61 2.52 -17.45
N LEU A 307 26.31 2.50 -17.74
CA LEU A 307 25.52 3.71 -17.83
C LEU A 307 25.60 4.50 -16.52
N GLY A 308 25.83 5.82 -16.62
CA GLY A 308 26.00 6.69 -15.46
C GLY A 308 27.45 6.83 -14.98
N ALA A 309 28.39 6.05 -15.53
CA ALA A 309 29.81 6.14 -15.20
C ALA A 309 30.63 6.97 -16.19
N GLY A 310 30.01 7.40 -17.30
CA GLY A 310 30.64 8.28 -18.29
C GLY A 310 30.79 9.73 -17.80
N PRO A 311 31.38 10.62 -18.63
CA PRO A 311 31.63 12.01 -18.28
C PRO A 311 30.33 12.81 -18.03
N ASP A 312 29.23 12.39 -18.65
CA ASP A 312 27.91 13.00 -18.49
C ASP A 312 27.17 12.49 -17.22
N GLY A 313 27.75 11.53 -16.50
CA GLY A 313 27.20 11.02 -15.24
C GLY A 313 25.74 10.62 -15.33
N VAL A 314 24.92 11.10 -14.39
CA VAL A 314 23.49 10.77 -14.34
C VAL A 314 22.72 11.21 -15.59
N GLU A 315 23.19 12.19 -16.37
CA GLU A 315 22.47 12.68 -17.54
C GLU A 315 22.31 11.58 -18.61
N GLU A 316 23.22 10.61 -18.64
CA GLU A 316 23.07 9.41 -19.48
C GLU A 316 21.84 8.57 -19.07
N ILE A 317 21.57 8.49 -17.77
CA ILE A 317 20.40 7.79 -17.21
C ILE A 317 19.14 8.59 -17.50
N LYS A 318 19.15 9.91 -17.26
CA LYS A 318 18.00 10.79 -17.50
C LYS A 318 17.51 10.77 -18.95
N ARG A 319 18.44 10.64 -19.91
CA ARG A 319 18.14 10.56 -21.35
C ARG A 319 17.69 9.16 -21.82
N HIS A 320 17.79 8.12 -21.00
CA HIS A 320 17.39 6.79 -21.42
C HIS A 320 15.88 6.71 -21.66
N HIS A 321 15.46 6.02 -22.73
CA HIS A 321 14.04 6.01 -23.17
C HIS A 321 13.06 5.50 -22.12
N PHE A 322 13.51 4.66 -21.18
CA PHE A 322 12.72 4.23 -20.01
C PHE A 322 12.16 5.42 -19.19
N TYR A 323 12.84 6.57 -19.15
CA TYR A 323 12.41 7.76 -18.41
C TYR A 323 11.75 8.82 -19.30
N CYS A 324 11.34 8.50 -20.53
CA CYS A 324 10.83 9.49 -21.49
C CYS A 324 9.58 10.26 -21.02
N THR A 325 8.83 9.70 -20.06
CA THR A 325 7.63 10.31 -19.48
C THR A 325 7.91 11.15 -18.22
N ILE A 326 9.14 11.15 -17.72
CA ILE A 326 9.50 11.86 -16.48
C ILE A 326 9.97 13.29 -16.80
N ASP A 327 9.27 14.26 -16.20
CA ASP A 327 9.76 15.64 -16.10
C ASP A 327 10.64 15.76 -14.84
N TRP A 328 11.95 15.71 -15.03
CA TRP A 328 12.95 15.73 -13.96
C TRP A 328 12.89 16.98 -13.08
N ASN A 329 12.52 18.14 -13.66
CA ASN A 329 12.44 19.39 -12.91
C ASN A 329 11.21 19.41 -12.01
N LYS A 330 10.06 18.94 -12.52
CA LYS A 330 8.85 18.75 -11.69
C LYS A 330 9.05 17.69 -10.62
N LEU A 331 9.75 16.60 -10.96
CA LEU A 331 10.09 15.56 -10.00
C LEU A 331 10.93 16.13 -8.85
N PHE A 332 12.02 16.85 -9.15
CA PHE A 332 12.87 17.47 -8.13
C PHE A 332 12.10 18.43 -7.21
N ARG A 333 11.14 19.20 -7.76
CA ARG A 333 10.26 20.09 -6.98
C ARG A 333 9.09 19.37 -6.28
N ARG A 334 9.03 18.04 -6.34
CA ARG A 334 7.94 17.20 -5.78
C ARG A 334 6.55 17.56 -6.32
N GLU A 335 6.47 17.99 -7.57
CA GLU A 335 5.23 18.35 -8.26
C GLU A 335 4.56 17.16 -8.98
N LEU A 336 5.28 16.02 -9.09
CA LEU A 336 4.73 14.78 -9.63
C LEU A 336 4.14 13.92 -8.50
N HIS A 337 2.95 13.38 -8.70
CA HIS A 337 2.29 12.56 -7.71
C HIS A 337 2.93 11.17 -7.58
N PRO A 338 3.32 10.73 -6.37
CA PRO A 338 3.81 9.38 -6.15
C PRO A 338 2.76 8.32 -6.48
N PRO A 339 3.17 7.15 -7.00
CA PRO A 339 2.24 6.07 -7.36
C PRO A 339 1.57 5.43 -6.15
N PHE A 340 2.08 5.70 -4.95
CA PHE A 340 1.45 5.34 -3.69
C PHE A 340 1.68 6.44 -2.69
N LYS A 341 0.59 6.88 -2.08
CA LYS A 341 0.58 7.75 -0.93
C LYS A 341 0.29 6.91 0.31
N PRO A 342 1.12 6.89 1.36
CA PRO A 342 0.82 6.16 2.59
C PRO A 342 -0.54 6.54 3.19
N ALA A 343 -1.19 5.60 3.88
CA ALA A 343 -2.44 5.91 4.58
C ALA A 343 -2.20 6.94 5.70
N THR A 344 -3.00 8.00 5.70
CA THR A 344 -2.89 9.11 6.66
C THR A 344 -3.79 8.85 7.88
N GLY A 345 -3.17 8.56 9.03
CA GLY A 345 -3.79 8.59 10.35
C GLY A 345 -3.31 9.79 11.17
N ARG A 346 -3.03 9.61 12.47
CA ARG A 346 -2.37 10.62 13.29
C ARG A 346 -0.92 10.84 12.86
N PRO A 347 -0.34 12.01 13.20
CA PRO A 347 1.07 12.27 12.97
C PRO A 347 2.02 11.24 13.59
N ASP A 348 1.64 10.61 14.72
CA ASP A 348 2.44 9.63 15.47
C ASP A 348 2.10 8.15 15.17
N ASP A 349 1.32 7.91 14.11
CA ASP A 349 1.00 6.56 13.69
C ASP A 349 2.19 5.87 13.00
N THR A 350 2.28 4.56 13.20
CA THR A 350 3.43 3.74 12.80
C THR A 350 2.99 2.48 12.04
N PHE A 351 1.96 2.62 11.19
CA PHE A 351 1.36 1.52 10.43
C PHE A 351 2.36 0.71 9.59
N TYR A 352 3.33 1.42 9.03
CA TYR A 352 4.31 0.86 8.11
C TYR A 352 5.61 0.43 8.81
N PHE A 353 5.60 0.37 10.15
CA PHE A 353 6.71 -0.14 10.96
C PHE A 353 6.34 -1.50 11.55
N ASP A 354 7.35 -2.36 11.73
CA ASP A 354 7.15 -3.70 12.26
C ASP A 354 6.56 -3.66 13.69
N PRO A 355 5.39 -4.30 13.93
CA PRO A 355 4.79 -4.41 15.25
C PRO A 355 5.72 -5.00 16.32
N GLU A 356 6.68 -5.86 15.91
CA GLU A 356 7.69 -6.41 16.81
C GLU A 356 8.51 -5.31 17.49
N PHE A 357 8.67 -4.15 16.84
CA PHE A 357 9.31 -2.98 17.44
C PHE A 357 8.29 -2.03 18.06
N THR A 358 7.22 -1.66 17.36
CA THR A 358 6.31 -0.60 17.83
C THR A 358 5.50 -0.99 19.07
N ALA A 359 5.33 -2.29 19.35
CA ALA A 359 4.70 -2.79 20.57
C ALA A 359 5.63 -2.78 21.80
N LYS A 360 6.96 -2.61 21.62
CA LYS A 360 7.92 -2.55 22.72
C LYS A 360 7.78 -1.24 23.49
N THR A 361 7.89 -1.30 24.81
CA THR A 361 7.89 -0.09 25.64
C THR A 361 9.07 0.82 25.24
N PRO A 362 8.83 2.11 24.93
CA PRO A 362 9.86 3.03 24.49
C PRO A 362 10.73 3.46 25.69
N LYS A 363 11.67 2.59 26.08
CA LYS A 363 12.65 2.87 27.14
C LYS A 363 14.05 2.87 26.57
N ASP A 364 14.76 3.98 26.79
CA ASP A 364 16.18 4.09 26.51
C ASP A 364 17.00 3.53 27.71
N SER A 365 17.68 2.39 27.52
CA SER A 365 18.44 1.72 28.59
C SER A 365 19.73 2.47 28.92
N PRO A 366 20.18 2.57 30.19
CA PRO A 366 21.43 3.26 30.54
C PRO A 366 22.64 2.78 29.71
N GLY A 367 23.50 3.71 29.30
CA GLY A 367 24.74 3.40 28.56
C GLY A 367 25.95 3.49 29.48
N VAL A 368 26.80 2.47 29.48
CA VAL A 368 28.07 2.49 30.25
C VAL A 368 29.09 3.41 29.54
N PRO A 369 29.83 4.27 30.26
CA PRO A 369 30.87 5.09 29.66
C PRO A 369 31.96 4.21 29.01
N PRO A 370 32.46 4.55 27.81
CA PRO A 370 33.55 3.82 27.19
C PRO A 370 34.91 4.17 27.84
N SER A 371 35.93 3.34 27.65
CA SER A 371 37.29 3.59 28.16
C SER A 371 37.88 4.92 27.67
N ALA A 372 38.80 5.53 28.43
CA ALA A 372 39.27 6.91 28.22
C ALA A 372 39.71 7.27 26.78
N ASN A 373 40.30 6.33 26.03
CA ASN A 373 40.72 6.55 24.63
C ASN A 373 39.53 6.69 23.66
N ALA A 374 38.36 6.14 23.97
CA ALA A 374 37.17 6.20 23.12
C ALA A 374 36.50 7.59 23.09
N HIS A 375 36.71 8.41 24.13
CA HIS A 375 36.06 9.70 24.27
C HIS A 375 36.62 10.75 23.30
N GLN A 376 37.89 10.62 22.90
CA GLN A 376 38.56 11.59 22.04
C GLN A 376 38.03 11.57 20.60
N LEU A 377 37.65 10.39 20.08
CA LEU A 377 37.21 10.20 18.69
C LEU A 377 35.89 10.94 18.36
N PHE A 378 35.00 11.07 19.35
CA PHE A 378 33.69 11.72 19.22
C PHE A 378 33.70 13.20 19.61
N ARG A 379 34.86 13.80 19.88
CA ARG A 379 34.97 15.26 19.90
C ARG A 379 34.52 15.77 18.52
N GLY A 380 33.61 16.74 18.49
CA GLY A 380 33.01 17.22 17.24
C GLY A 380 31.55 16.87 17.02
N PHE A 381 31.00 15.86 17.72
CA PHE A 381 29.74 15.22 17.31
C PHE A 381 28.47 16.07 17.47
N SER A 382 28.49 17.10 18.34
CA SER A 382 27.31 17.93 18.58
C SER A 382 27.03 18.87 17.42
N PHE A 383 25.79 18.86 16.91
CA PHE A 383 25.30 19.66 15.79
C PHE A 383 23.82 20.01 15.98
N VAL A 384 23.43 21.21 15.54
CA VAL A 384 22.03 21.67 15.47
C VAL A 384 21.85 22.34 14.10
N ALA A 385 20.94 21.83 13.28
CA ALA A 385 20.63 22.42 11.98
C ALA A 385 19.94 23.77 12.18
N ILE A 386 20.31 24.76 11.35
CA ILE A 386 19.58 26.03 11.29
C ILE A 386 18.29 25.74 10.50
N THR A 387 17.14 25.89 11.15
CA THR A 387 15.86 25.90 10.46
C THR A 387 15.81 27.16 9.60
N SER A 388 16.03 27.02 8.30
CA SER A 388 15.66 28.04 7.32
C SER A 388 14.13 28.13 7.35
N GLU A 389 13.61 29.08 8.11
CA GLU A 389 12.22 29.51 8.06
C GLU A 389 11.99 30.11 6.68
N GLU A 390 11.28 29.38 5.81
CA GLU A 390 10.44 29.87 4.70
C GLU A 390 10.05 28.68 3.83
N GLU A 391 9.00 27.94 4.22
CA GLU A 391 8.13 27.23 3.27
C GLU A 391 6.80 26.88 3.96
N THR A 392 5.82 27.72 3.68
CA THR A 392 4.35 27.52 3.71
C THR A 392 3.76 26.48 4.66
N GLN A 393 3.15 26.96 5.74
CA GLN A 393 2.16 26.23 6.55
C GLN A 393 0.85 26.06 5.76
N PRO A 394 0.24 24.86 5.72
CA PRO A 394 -1.20 24.72 5.63
C PRO A 394 -1.79 24.68 7.04
N LEU A 395 -2.82 25.50 7.27
CA LEU A 395 -3.61 25.56 8.49
C LEU A 395 -4.08 24.14 8.91
N GLN A 396 -3.75 23.74 10.13
CA GLN A 396 -4.33 22.59 10.81
C GLN A 396 -5.76 22.92 11.25
N THR A 397 -6.75 22.26 10.66
CA THR A 397 -8.08 22.14 11.27
C THR A 397 -8.07 20.95 12.22
N THR A 398 -8.30 21.24 13.50
CA THR A 398 -8.44 20.30 14.61
C THR A 398 -9.60 19.29 14.41
N VAL A 399 -9.28 18.00 14.28
CA VAL A 399 -9.98 16.90 14.98
C VAL A 399 -8.96 15.80 15.28
N VAL A 400 -8.73 15.54 16.57
CA VAL A 400 -7.85 14.51 17.11
C VAL A 400 -8.60 13.18 17.15
N GLN A 401 -8.08 12.09 16.57
CA GLN A 401 -8.53 10.72 16.87
C GLN A 401 -7.44 9.66 16.61
N GLN A 402 -7.25 8.78 17.61
CA GLN A 402 -6.13 7.84 17.87
C GLN A 402 -6.37 6.45 17.32
N LEU A 403 -5.66 6.08 16.26
CA LEU A 403 -6.06 4.91 15.48
C LEU A 403 -5.25 3.63 15.72
N HIS A 404 -4.27 3.56 16.64
CA HIS A 404 -3.63 2.28 17.01
C HIS A 404 -3.53 2.10 18.51
N ARG A 405 -4.43 1.27 19.04
CA ARG A 405 -4.53 0.95 20.46
C ARG A 405 -4.63 -0.57 20.65
N ASN A 406 -4.00 -1.10 21.69
CA ASN A 406 -4.06 -2.53 22.04
C ASN A 406 -5.46 -2.89 22.61
N MET A 407 -5.81 -4.18 22.71
CA MET A 407 -7.12 -4.63 23.22
C MET A 407 -7.48 -4.08 24.61
N SER A 408 -6.50 -3.92 25.51
CA SER A 408 -6.72 -3.28 26.81
C SER A 408 -7.31 -1.88 26.66
N GLN A 409 -6.82 -1.12 25.68
CA GLN A 409 -7.25 0.24 25.39
C GLN A 409 -8.60 0.31 24.64
N LEU A 410 -9.01 -0.74 23.91
CA LEU A 410 -10.38 -0.84 23.39
C LEU A 410 -11.35 -0.91 24.55
N SER A 411 -11.10 -1.81 25.52
CA SER A 411 -11.97 -1.97 26.69
C SER A 411 -11.96 -0.75 27.62
N GLU A 412 -10.89 0.05 27.61
CA GLU A 412 -10.81 1.34 28.32
C GLU A 412 -11.61 2.45 27.63
N ALA A 413 -11.67 2.44 26.29
CA ALA A 413 -12.29 3.52 25.50
C ALA A 413 -13.75 3.24 25.11
N TYR A 414 -14.09 1.97 24.88
CA TYR A 414 -15.37 1.53 24.37
C TYR A 414 -15.99 0.46 25.26
N GLU A 415 -17.30 0.55 25.44
CA GLU A 415 -18.12 -0.52 25.99
C GLU A 415 -18.79 -1.28 24.84
N VAL A 416 -18.34 -2.51 24.58
CA VAL A 416 -18.92 -3.38 23.54
C VAL A 416 -20.24 -3.97 24.05
N LYS A 417 -21.28 -3.88 23.21
CA LYS A 417 -22.66 -4.28 23.52
C LYS A 417 -23.06 -5.50 22.67
N GLU A 418 -24.34 -5.58 22.29
CA GLU A 418 -24.90 -6.69 21.51
C GLU A 418 -24.33 -6.77 20.09
N GLU A 419 -24.49 -7.96 19.52
CA GLU A 419 -24.17 -8.24 18.13
C GLU A 419 -25.22 -7.62 17.21
N ILE A 420 -24.76 -6.90 16.20
CA ILE A 420 -25.61 -6.21 15.21
C ILE A 420 -25.46 -6.78 13.80
N GLY A 421 -24.48 -7.67 13.58
CA GLY A 421 -24.34 -8.36 12.29
C GLY A 421 -23.26 -9.45 12.29
N LEU A 422 -23.50 -10.49 11.49
CA LEU A 422 -22.56 -11.58 11.24
C LEU A 422 -22.13 -11.56 9.77
N GLY A 423 -20.83 -11.39 9.54
CA GLY A 423 -20.20 -11.62 8.24
C GLY A 423 -19.55 -13.00 8.18
N SER A 424 -19.16 -13.44 6.99
CA SER A 424 -18.51 -14.75 6.80
C SER A 424 -17.20 -14.91 7.58
N TYR A 425 -16.50 -13.80 7.86
CA TYR A 425 -15.18 -13.78 8.51
C TYR A 425 -15.05 -12.73 9.61
N SER A 426 -16.15 -12.08 9.99
CA SER A 426 -16.16 -10.98 10.95
C SER A 426 -17.46 -10.89 11.73
N VAL A 427 -17.40 -10.37 12.95
CA VAL A 427 -18.58 -10.11 13.80
C VAL A 427 -18.70 -8.61 14.02
N CYS A 428 -19.87 -8.04 13.73
CA CYS A 428 -20.16 -6.64 13.98
C CYS A 428 -20.97 -6.51 15.28
N LYS A 429 -20.50 -5.68 16.21
CA LYS A 429 -21.18 -5.39 17.48
C LYS A 429 -21.44 -3.90 17.62
N ARG A 430 -22.50 -3.51 18.34
CA ARG A 430 -22.64 -2.12 18.77
C ARG A 430 -21.64 -1.85 19.89
N CYS A 431 -21.10 -0.65 19.96
CA CYS A 431 -20.26 -0.21 21.07
C CYS A 431 -20.52 1.26 21.42
N ILE A 432 -20.23 1.63 22.66
CA ILE A 432 -20.43 3.00 23.17
C ILE A 432 -19.09 3.56 23.61
N HIS A 433 -18.71 4.71 23.09
CA HIS A 433 -17.50 5.39 23.53
C HIS A 433 -17.71 5.96 24.94
N LYS A 434 -16.91 5.50 25.90
CA LYS A 434 -17.15 5.74 27.33
C LYS A 434 -17.06 7.22 27.71
N ALA A 435 -16.21 8.00 27.05
CA ALA A 435 -16.03 9.41 27.40
C ALA A 435 -17.12 10.33 26.83
N THR A 436 -17.71 9.98 25.68
CA THR A 436 -18.69 10.84 25.00
C THR A 436 -20.12 10.30 25.05
N GLY A 437 -20.31 9.03 25.42
CA GLY A 437 -21.59 8.33 25.34
C GLY A 437 -22.07 8.07 23.90
N MET A 438 -21.25 8.38 22.89
CA MET A 438 -21.63 8.21 21.48
C MET A 438 -21.60 6.74 21.08
N GLU A 439 -22.57 6.34 20.28
CA GLU A 439 -22.71 4.97 19.79
C GLU A 439 -22.01 4.76 18.44
N TYR A 440 -21.37 3.60 18.31
CA TYR A 440 -20.60 3.17 17.15
C TYR A 440 -20.86 1.69 16.84
N ALA A 441 -20.40 1.23 15.68
CA ALA A 441 -20.29 -0.18 15.35
C ALA A 441 -18.82 -0.60 15.43
N VAL A 442 -18.53 -1.81 15.91
CA VAL A 442 -17.19 -2.40 15.87
C VAL A 442 -17.23 -3.70 15.09
N LYS A 443 -16.48 -3.76 14.00
CA LYS A 443 -16.27 -4.96 13.18
C LYS A 443 -15.01 -5.69 13.67
N ILE A 444 -15.19 -6.91 14.14
CA ILE A 444 -14.16 -7.75 14.75
C ILE A 444 -13.72 -8.78 13.71
N ILE A 445 -12.44 -8.74 13.31
CA ILE A 445 -11.88 -9.56 12.23
C ILE A 445 -10.72 -10.39 12.79
N SER A 446 -10.80 -11.71 12.65
CA SER A 446 -9.69 -12.61 13.00
C SER A 446 -8.63 -12.61 11.90
N LYS A 447 -7.38 -12.29 12.24
CA LYS A 447 -6.23 -12.33 11.31
C LYS A 447 -5.95 -13.73 10.78
N ALA A 448 -6.32 -14.77 11.52
CA ALA A 448 -6.22 -16.15 11.06
C ALA A 448 -7.13 -16.45 9.86
N ASN A 449 -8.24 -15.71 9.73
CA ASN A 449 -9.23 -15.90 8.67
C ASN A 449 -9.01 -14.93 7.51
N ARG A 450 -8.53 -13.71 7.78
CA ARG A 450 -8.36 -12.65 6.78
C ARG A 450 -7.42 -11.56 7.29
N ASP A 451 -6.52 -11.08 6.42
CA ASP A 451 -5.78 -9.84 6.66
C ASP A 451 -6.67 -8.62 6.33
N PRO A 452 -7.02 -7.77 7.31
CA PRO A 452 -7.86 -6.59 7.09
C PRO A 452 -7.06 -5.33 6.73
N THR A 453 -5.73 -5.42 6.58
CA THR A 453 -4.86 -4.24 6.36
C THR A 453 -5.35 -3.38 5.20
N GLU A 454 -5.72 -3.98 4.08
CA GLU A 454 -6.18 -3.24 2.90
C GLU A 454 -7.57 -2.62 3.08
N GLU A 455 -8.48 -3.29 3.80
CA GLU A 455 -9.78 -2.72 4.19
C GLU A 455 -9.56 -1.46 5.05
N VAL A 456 -8.64 -1.54 6.02
CA VAL A 456 -8.26 -0.40 6.87
C VAL A 456 -7.71 0.73 6.02
N GLU A 457 -6.74 0.47 5.15
CA GLU A 457 -6.11 1.50 4.32
C GLU A 457 -7.12 2.21 3.41
N ILE A 458 -8.01 1.46 2.76
CA ILE A 458 -9.07 2.01 1.90
C ILE A 458 -10.03 2.89 2.71
N LEU A 459 -10.48 2.41 3.87
CA LEU A 459 -11.41 3.18 4.71
C LEU A 459 -10.75 4.43 5.33
N MET A 460 -9.47 4.36 5.69
CA MET A 460 -8.72 5.53 6.15
C MET A 460 -8.59 6.59 5.06
N ARG A 461 -8.31 6.17 3.83
CA ARG A 461 -8.04 7.09 2.72
C ARG A 461 -9.31 7.68 2.12
N TYR A 462 -10.38 6.88 1.99
CA TYR A 462 -11.58 7.26 1.24
C TYR A 462 -12.86 7.33 2.06
N GLY A 463 -12.82 6.96 3.36
CA GLY A 463 -13.97 6.99 4.26
C GLY A 463 -14.46 8.39 4.64
N GLN A 464 -13.78 9.46 4.20
CA GLN A 464 -14.28 10.83 4.35
C GLN A 464 -15.36 11.20 3.32
N HIS A 465 -15.51 10.41 2.25
CA HIS A 465 -16.58 10.63 1.28
C HIS A 465 -17.94 10.43 1.96
N PRO A 466 -18.92 11.33 1.77
CA PRO A 466 -20.17 11.29 2.50
C PRO A 466 -20.88 9.96 2.34
N ASN A 467 -20.82 9.27 1.22
CA ASN A 467 -21.54 7.99 1.04
C ASN A 467 -20.67 6.73 1.25
N VAL A 468 -19.49 6.84 1.85
CA VAL A 468 -18.64 5.71 2.27
C VAL A 468 -18.67 5.61 3.79
N ILE A 469 -18.71 4.40 4.36
CA ILE A 469 -18.69 4.23 5.80
C ILE A 469 -17.41 4.83 6.42
N THR A 470 -17.59 5.64 7.47
CA THR A 470 -16.45 6.29 8.13
C THR A 470 -15.83 5.37 9.18
N LEU A 471 -14.53 5.08 9.03
CA LEU A 471 -13.71 4.45 10.06
C LEU A 471 -13.29 5.49 11.11
N LYS A 472 -13.52 5.16 12.39
CA LYS A 472 -13.32 6.05 13.55
C LYS A 472 -12.13 5.68 14.39
N ASP A 473 -11.96 4.39 14.70
CA ASP A 473 -10.81 3.86 15.44
C ASP A 473 -10.45 2.45 14.94
N VAL A 474 -9.19 2.05 15.11
CA VAL A 474 -8.69 0.70 14.82
C VAL A 474 -7.92 0.17 16.04
N PHE A 475 -8.18 -1.08 16.40
CA PHE A 475 -7.45 -1.76 17.47
C PHE A 475 -6.92 -3.09 16.95
N ASP A 476 -5.72 -3.46 17.37
CA ASP A 476 -5.05 -4.67 16.93
C ASP A 476 -4.36 -5.32 18.14
N ASP A 477 -4.67 -6.59 18.40
CA ASP A 477 -4.08 -7.35 19.50
C ASP A 477 -3.08 -8.42 19.03
N GLY A 478 -2.72 -8.39 17.75
CA GLY A 478 -1.86 -9.36 17.08
C GLY A 478 -2.62 -10.57 16.51
N ARG A 479 -3.81 -10.89 17.01
CA ARG A 479 -4.66 -12.01 16.52
C ARG A 479 -5.95 -11.53 15.85
N THR A 480 -6.49 -10.42 16.34
CA THR A 480 -7.77 -9.86 15.97
C THR A 480 -7.63 -8.37 15.74
N VAL A 481 -8.29 -7.87 14.70
CA VAL A 481 -8.41 -6.44 14.40
C VAL A 481 -9.84 -5.99 14.63
N TYR A 482 -10.01 -4.83 15.26
CA TYR A 482 -11.28 -4.23 15.60
C TYR A 482 -11.40 -2.90 14.86
N LEU A 483 -12.36 -2.81 13.93
CA LEU A 483 -12.64 -1.60 13.16
C LEU A 483 -13.86 -0.91 13.75
N VAL A 484 -13.67 0.21 14.43
CA VAL A 484 -14.77 1.02 14.96
C VAL A 484 -15.22 1.98 13.88
N THR A 485 -16.48 1.89 13.46
CA THR A 485 -17.10 2.75 12.45
C THR A 485 -18.31 3.48 13.02
N GLU A 486 -18.82 4.46 12.28
CA GLU A 486 -20.15 5.01 12.56
C GLU A 486 -21.24 3.92 12.60
N LEU A 487 -22.23 4.09 13.50
CA LEU A 487 -23.35 3.17 13.64
C LEU A 487 -24.47 3.53 12.63
N MET A 488 -24.83 2.58 11.77
CA MET A 488 -25.90 2.74 10.79
C MET A 488 -27.26 2.36 11.40
N LYS A 489 -28.02 3.36 11.88
CA LYS A 489 -29.30 3.14 12.57
C LYS A 489 -30.47 2.87 11.61
N GLY A 490 -30.34 3.29 10.35
CA GLY A 490 -31.40 3.21 9.35
C GLY A 490 -31.62 1.84 8.71
N GLY A 491 -30.74 0.87 9.01
CA GLY A 491 -30.82 -0.51 8.51
C GLY A 491 -30.44 -0.68 7.03
N GLU A 492 -30.63 -1.89 6.52
CA GLU A 492 -30.30 -2.26 5.13
C GLU A 492 -31.24 -1.60 4.11
N LEU A 493 -30.66 -1.14 3.00
CA LEU A 493 -31.39 -0.54 1.88
C LEU A 493 -32.52 -1.46 1.39
N LEU A 494 -32.23 -2.76 1.21
CA LEU A 494 -33.20 -3.71 0.70
C LEU A 494 -34.35 -3.94 1.69
N ASP A 495 -34.06 -4.07 2.98
CA ASP A 495 -35.10 -4.25 3.99
C ASP A 495 -36.02 -3.02 4.05
N LYS A 496 -35.49 -1.81 3.86
CA LYS A 496 -36.31 -0.59 3.81
C LYS A 496 -37.23 -0.56 2.59
N ILE A 497 -36.69 -0.89 1.42
CA ILE A 497 -37.49 -1.03 0.17
C ILE A 497 -38.57 -2.10 0.34
N LEU A 498 -38.26 -3.23 0.99
CA LEU A 498 -39.21 -4.32 1.20
C LEU A 498 -40.29 -4.00 2.24
N ARG A 499 -39.99 -3.16 3.24
CA ARG A 499 -40.93 -2.71 4.27
C ARG A 499 -41.86 -1.61 3.78
N GLN A 500 -41.40 -0.78 2.85
CA GLN A 500 -42.24 0.25 2.24
C GLN A 500 -43.35 -0.39 1.40
N LYS A 501 -44.59 0.06 1.62
CA LYS A 501 -45.74 -0.37 0.80
C LYS A 501 -45.62 0.11 -0.64
N PHE A 502 -44.90 1.21 -0.85
CA PHE A 502 -44.76 1.91 -2.12
C PHE A 502 -43.32 2.38 -2.27
N PHE A 503 -42.73 2.14 -3.44
CA PHE A 503 -41.40 2.61 -3.80
C PHE A 503 -41.45 3.07 -5.26
N SER A 504 -41.31 4.38 -5.48
CA SER A 504 -41.49 5.03 -6.76
C SER A 504 -40.23 4.98 -7.63
N GLU A 505 -40.40 5.21 -8.93
CA GLU A 505 -39.30 5.25 -9.87
C GLU A 505 -38.33 6.41 -9.59
N ARG A 506 -38.86 7.56 -9.14
CA ARG A 506 -38.06 8.68 -8.66
C ARG A 506 -37.16 8.29 -7.48
N GLU A 507 -37.70 7.60 -6.48
CA GLU A 507 -36.93 7.13 -5.32
C GLU A 507 -35.87 6.09 -5.74
N ALA A 508 -36.24 5.21 -6.69
CA ALA A 508 -35.30 4.24 -7.27
C ALA A 508 -34.12 4.92 -7.96
N SER A 509 -34.41 5.95 -8.76
CA SER A 509 -33.39 6.70 -9.50
C SER A 509 -32.50 7.52 -8.56
N ALA A 510 -33.05 8.12 -7.50
CA ALA A 510 -32.27 8.85 -6.50
C ALA A 510 -31.29 7.94 -5.72
N VAL A 511 -31.74 6.73 -5.35
CA VAL A 511 -30.88 5.73 -4.71
C VAL A 511 -29.79 5.27 -5.67
N LEU A 512 -30.13 4.95 -6.93
CA LEU A 512 -29.16 4.52 -7.93
C LEU A 512 -28.11 5.60 -8.18
N TYR A 513 -28.54 6.85 -8.36
CA TYR A 513 -27.66 8.00 -8.54
C TYR A 513 -26.62 8.10 -7.41
N THR A 514 -27.05 8.01 -6.15
CA THR A 514 -26.16 8.12 -5.00
C THR A 514 -25.12 6.99 -4.99
N ILE A 515 -25.54 5.77 -5.26
CA ILE A 515 -24.66 4.59 -5.25
C ILE A 515 -23.67 4.68 -6.41
N THR A 516 -24.14 4.96 -7.62
CA THR A 516 -23.29 5.08 -8.80
C THR A 516 -22.29 6.22 -8.68
N LYS A 517 -22.69 7.37 -8.12
CA LYS A 517 -21.78 8.49 -7.85
C LYS A 517 -20.68 8.12 -6.87
N THR A 518 -21.02 7.35 -5.83
CA THR A 518 -20.03 6.85 -4.86
C THR A 518 -19.07 5.85 -5.49
N VAL A 519 -19.58 4.96 -6.34
CA VAL A 519 -18.77 3.98 -7.07
C VAL A 519 -17.85 4.67 -8.09
N GLU A 520 -18.33 5.68 -8.82
CA GLU A 520 -17.49 6.49 -9.71
C GLU A 520 -16.34 7.17 -8.95
N TYR A 521 -16.64 7.78 -7.80
CA TYR A 521 -15.60 8.36 -6.94
C TYR A 521 -14.53 7.34 -6.57
N LEU A 522 -14.92 6.13 -6.12
CA LEU A 522 -13.98 5.07 -5.82
C LEU A 522 -13.16 4.65 -7.06
N HIS A 523 -13.81 4.52 -8.22
CA HIS A 523 -13.16 4.10 -9.46
C HIS A 523 -12.14 5.11 -9.98
N ILE A 524 -12.44 6.41 -9.90
CA ILE A 524 -11.49 7.49 -10.24
C ILE A 524 -10.24 7.40 -9.35
N GLN A 525 -10.42 7.02 -8.09
CA GLN A 525 -9.32 6.79 -7.14
C GLN A 525 -8.68 5.42 -7.30
N GLY A 526 -9.05 4.62 -8.31
CA GLY A 526 -8.55 3.27 -8.55
C GLY A 526 -9.08 2.22 -7.57
N VAL A 527 -10.04 2.51 -6.70
CA VAL A 527 -10.62 1.53 -5.78
C VAL A 527 -11.77 0.78 -6.42
N VAL A 528 -11.74 -0.55 -6.35
CA VAL A 528 -12.86 -1.43 -6.72
C VAL A 528 -13.41 -2.10 -5.47
N HIS A 529 -14.70 -1.99 -5.20
CA HIS A 529 -15.31 -2.51 -3.97
C HIS A 529 -15.41 -4.04 -3.96
N ARG A 530 -15.72 -4.67 -5.11
CA ARG A 530 -15.83 -6.13 -5.35
C ARG A 530 -16.90 -6.90 -4.57
N ASP A 531 -17.52 -6.31 -3.55
CA ASP A 531 -18.63 -6.91 -2.80
C ASP A 531 -19.82 -5.95 -2.64
N LEU A 532 -20.15 -5.21 -3.71
CA LEU A 532 -21.31 -4.32 -3.70
C LEU A 532 -22.60 -5.14 -3.79
N LYS A 533 -23.34 -5.21 -2.68
CA LYS A 533 -24.61 -5.94 -2.56
C LYS A 533 -25.56 -5.20 -1.62
N PRO A 534 -26.88 -5.47 -1.67
CA PRO A 534 -27.84 -4.71 -0.89
C PRO A 534 -27.65 -4.78 0.63
N SER A 535 -27.08 -5.87 1.17
CA SER A 535 -26.77 -5.98 2.61
C SER A 535 -25.57 -5.13 3.04
N ASN A 536 -24.76 -4.66 2.09
CA ASN A 536 -23.59 -3.82 2.31
C ASN A 536 -23.91 -2.34 2.04
N ILE A 537 -25.18 -1.98 1.87
CA ILE A 537 -25.63 -0.61 1.63
C ILE A 537 -26.63 -0.26 2.72
N LEU A 538 -26.21 0.60 3.65
CA LEU A 538 -26.94 0.90 4.87
C LEU A 538 -27.35 2.37 4.90
N TYR A 539 -28.46 2.65 5.58
CA TYR A 539 -28.87 4.02 5.91
C TYR A 539 -28.29 4.45 7.26
N VAL A 540 -27.77 5.68 7.34
CA VAL A 540 -27.32 6.27 8.61
C VAL A 540 -28.49 6.39 9.59
N ASP A 541 -29.67 6.77 9.10
CA ASP A 541 -30.85 7.06 9.91
C ASP A 541 -32.17 6.53 9.31
N GLU A 542 -33.26 6.68 10.06
CA GLU A 542 -34.57 6.19 9.66
C GLU A 542 -35.27 7.02 8.58
N SER A 543 -34.70 8.14 8.11
CA SER A 543 -35.33 9.02 7.09
C SER A 543 -35.60 8.30 5.78
N GLY A 544 -34.69 7.43 5.34
CA GLY A 544 -34.78 6.75 4.04
C GLY A 544 -34.40 7.63 2.86
N ASN A 545 -33.79 8.79 3.12
CA ASN A 545 -33.27 9.67 2.10
C ASN A 545 -32.04 9.05 1.45
N ALA A 546 -31.95 9.10 0.12
CA ALA A 546 -30.82 8.54 -0.62
C ALA A 546 -29.47 9.12 -0.15
N GLU A 547 -29.43 10.40 0.25
CA GLU A 547 -28.21 11.06 0.77
C GLU A 547 -27.68 10.45 2.08
N SER A 548 -28.55 9.81 2.86
CA SER A 548 -28.17 9.11 4.09
C SER A 548 -27.62 7.70 3.86
N ILE A 549 -27.43 7.28 2.60
CA ILE A 549 -26.83 5.99 2.25
C ILE A 549 -25.32 6.00 2.51
N ARG A 550 -24.81 4.89 3.03
CA ARG A 550 -23.39 4.54 3.12
C ARG A 550 -23.15 3.19 2.46
N ILE A 551 -22.17 3.12 1.57
CA ILE A 551 -21.56 1.86 1.14
C ILE A 551 -20.67 1.38 2.29
N CYS A 552 -20.90 0.14 2.72
CA CYS A 552 -20.28 -0.50 3.85
C CYS A 552 -19.53 -1.76 3.40
N ASP A 553 -18.69 -2.31 4.28
CA ASP A 553 -17.95 -3.57 4.09
C ASP A 553 -16.96 -3.56 2.90
N PHE A 554 -15.84 -2.89 3.12
CA PHE A 554 -14.71 -2.81 2.18
C PHE A 554 -13.75 -3.97 2.33
N GLY A 555 -14.13 -5.05 3.02
CA GLY A 555 -13.26 -6.18 3.25
C GLY A 555 -12.71 -6.74 1.94
N PHE A 556 -13.57 -6.82 0.91
CA PHE A 556 -13.17 -7.28 -0.41
C PHE A 556 -12.70 -6.15 -1.31
N ALA A 557 -12.64 -4.89 -0.89
CA ALA A 557 -12.18 -3.84 -1.77
C ALA A 557 -10.70 -4.02 -2.13
N LYS A 558 -10.30 -3.49 -3.29
CA LYS A 558 -8.92 -3.46 -3.77
C LYS A 558 -8.60 -2.11 -4.35
N GLN A 559 -7.40 -1.63 -4.05
CA GLN A 559 -6.79 -0.51 -4.74
C GLN A 559 -6.11 -1.02 -6.02
N LEU A 560 -6.68 -0.72 -7.18
CA LEU A 560 -6.02 -0.88 -8.47
C LEU A 560 -4.88 0.12 -8.60
N ARG A 561 -3.83 -0.29 -9.31
CA ARG A 561 -2.67 0.52 -9.65
C ARG A 561 -2.62 0.71 -11.17
N ALA A 562 -2.02 1.81 -11.58
CA ALA A 562 -2.14 2.45 -12.90
C ALA A 562 -2.26 1.50 -14.12
N GLU A 563 -3.18 1.88 -15.02
CA GLU A 563 -3.51 1.48 -16.40
C GLU A 563 -3.50 0.00 -16.84
N ASN A 564 -2.88 -0.93 -16.11
CA ASN A 564 -2.68 -2.31 -16.59
C ASN A 564 -3.54 -3.38 -15.88
N GLY A 565 -4.44 -2.99 -14.98
CA GLY A 565 -5.62 -3.79 -14.55
C GLY A 565 -5.41 -5.21 -13.96
N LEU A 566 -4.19 -5.74 -13.89
CA LEU A 566 -3.96 -7.14 -13.55
C LEU A 566 -3.73 -7.34 -12.06
N LEU A 567 -4.75 -7.84 -11.37
CA LEU A 567 -4.60 -8.49 -10.06
C LEU A 567 -4.35 -9.99 -10.27
N MET A 568 -3.14 -10.44 -9.95
CA MET A 568 -2.70 -11.84 -10.06
C MET A 568 -3.17 -12.74 -8.89
N THR A 569 -4.01 -12.23 -7.99
CA THR A 569 -4.55 -13.03 -6.87
C THR A 569 -5.92 -13.60 -7.24
N PRO A 570 -6.08 -14.92 -7.41
CA PRO A 570 -7.37 -15.50 -7.71
C PRO A 570 -8.28 -15.44 -6.47
N CYS A 571 -9.27 -14.55 -6.49
CA CYS A 571 -10.47 -14.68 -5.67
C CYS A 571 -11.61 -15.08 -6.60
N TYR A 572 -11.66 -16.36 -6.98
CA TYR A 572 -12.71 -16.87 -7.86
C TYR A 572 -14.03 -17.03 -7.12
N THR A 573 -15.10 -16.63 -7.79
CA THR A 573 -16.32 -17.44 -7.88
C THR A 573 -16.69 -17.46 -9.36
N ALA A 574 -16.35 -18.54 -10.06
CA ALA A 574 -16.74 -18.77 -11.44
C ALA A 574 -17.91 -19.77 -11.48
N ASN A 575 -19.07 -19.36 -12.00
CA ASN A 575 -19.72 -19.96 -13.16
C ASN A 575 -21.05 -19.27 -13.50
N PHE A 576 -21.35 -19.27 -14.79
CA PHE A 576 -22.27 -18.41 -15.52
C PHE A 576 -23.71 -18.95 -15.62
N VAL A 577 -24.65 -17.99 -15.76
CA VAL A 577 -26.00 -18.01 -16.37
C VAL A 577 -27.07 -18.96 -15.77
N ALA A 578 -28.21 -18.36 -15.41
CA ALA A 578 -29.51 -19.05 -15.37
C ALA A 578 -30.39 -18.55 -16.55
N PRO A 579 -30.83 -19.43 -17.47
CA PRO A 579 -31.53 -19.10 -18.72
C PRO A 579 -33.03 -18.73 -18.58
N GLU A 580 -33.50 -18.29 -17.42
CA GLU A 580 -34.91 -17.93 -17.19
C GLU A 580 -35.21 -16.41 -17.19
N VAL A 581 -34.21 -15.52 -17.22
CA VAL A 581 -34.42 -14.07 -17.06
C VAL A 581 -35.15 -13.42 -18.25
N HIS A 582 -35.16 -14.05 -19.43
CA HIS A 582 -35.97 -13.56 -20.55
C HIS A 582 -37.49 -13.81 -20.38
N SER A 583 -37.88 -14.72 -19.50
CA SER A 583 -39.29 -15.16 -19.35
C SER A 583 -40.07 -14.44 -18.26
N VAL A 584 -39.40 -13.78 -17.30
CA VAL A 584 -40.06 -13.08 -16.18
C VAL A 584 -40.49 -11.67 -16.58
N CYS A 585 -39.71 -10.95 -17.39
CA CYS A 585 -40.10 -9.62 -17.88
C CYS A 585 -41.32 -9.63 -18.81
N GLN A 586 -41.67 -10.76 -19.43
CA GLN A 586 -42.88 -10.85 -20.27
C GLN A 586 -44.17 -11.13 -19.48
N ARG A 587 -44.08 -11.58 -18.22
CA ARG A 587 -45.26 -11.99 -17.43
C ARG A 587 -45.83 -10.90 -16.53
N SER A 588 -45.24 -9.71 -16.49
CA SER A 588 -45.78 -8.54 -15.79
C SER A 588 -46.61 -7.61 -16.69
N ARG A 589 -47.30 -8.13 -17.72
CA ARG A 589 -48.31 -7.36 -18.47
C ARG A 589 -49.65 -7.30 -17.71
N GLY A 590 -49.59 -6.85 -16.46
CA GLY A 590 -50.73 -6.65 -15.58
C GLY A 590 -50.78 -5.21 -15.09
N HIS A 591 -51.42 -4.33 -15.88
CA HIS A 591 -52.00 -3.04 -15.52
C HIS A 591 -51.30 -2.20 -14.42
N THR A 592 -50.31 -1.41 -14.83
CA THR A 592 -50.07 -0.08 -14.25
C THR A 592 -49.81 0.91 -15.40
N ARG A 593 -50.57 2.00 -15.47
CA ARG A 593 -50.37 3.09 -16.46
C ARG A 593 -49.16 3.92 -16.03
N GLY A 594 -47.97 3.56 -16.49
CA GLY A 594 -46.77 4.40 -16.48
C GLY A 594 -46.62 5.21 -17.78
N ASP A 595 -45.78 6.25 -17.79
CA ASP A 595 -45.40 6.97 -19.01
C ASP A 595 -44.50 6.08 -19.88
N PRO A 596 -44.92 5.69 -21.10
CA PRO A 596 -44.19 4.73 -21.94
C PRO A 596 -42.77 5.19 -22.32
N GLY A 597 -42.46 6.49 -22.24
CA GLY A 597 -41.09 7.01 -22.44
C GLY A 597 -40.13 6.61 -21.32
N SER A 598 -40.55 6.78 -20.06
CA SER A 598 -39.74 6.48 -18.86
C SER A 598 -39.44 4.99 -18.69
N ASP A 599 -40.43 4.12 -18.93
CA ASP A 599 -40.26 2.66 -18.82
C ASP A 599 -39.24 2.13 -19.83
N ARG A 600 -39.24 2.65 -21.07
CA ARG A 600 -38.28 2.28 -22.12
C ARG A 600 -36.86 2.69 -21.77
N GLN A 601 -36.68 3.90 -21.23
CA GLN A 601 -35.36 4.39 -20.79
C GLN A 601 -34.80 3.57 -19.63
N ARG A 602 -35.66 3.18 -18.67
CA ARG A 602 -35.25 2.29 -17.57
C ARG A 602 -34.78 0.93 -18.08
N GLU A 603 -35.57 0.30 -18.95
CA GLU A 603 -35.25 -1.02 -19.50
C GLU A 603 -33.95 -1.02 -20.31
N GLU A 604 -33.70 0.05 -21.07
CA GLU A 604 -32.46 0.23 -21.81
C GLU A 604 -31.24 0.33 -20.87
N LEU A 605 -31.32 1.17 -19.84
CA LEU A 605 -30.25 1.32 -18.85
C LEU A 605 -29.88 -0.02 -18.23
N VAL A 606 -30.89 -0.78 -17.80
CA VAL A 606 -30.71 -2.11 -17.19
C VAL A 606 -30.07 -3.09 -18.15
N SER A 607 -30.54 -3.13 -19.39
CA SER A 607 -30.01 -4.03 -20.42
C SER A 607 -28.51 -3.78 -20.66
N LYS A 608 -28.11 -2.51 -20.77
CA LYS A 608 -26.71 -2.12 -20.97
C LYS A 608 -25.85 -2.36 -19.73
N MET A 609 -26.40 -2.14 -18.54
CA MET A 609 -25.72 -2.50 -17.30
C MET A 609 -25.55 -4.04 -17.22
N LEU A 610 -26.57 -4.84 -17.56
CA LEU A 610 -26.58 -6.32 -17.50
C LEU A 610 -25.87 -7.02 -18.66
N HIS A 611 -25.16 -6.29 -19.51
CA HIS A 611 -24.60 -6.87 -20.72
C HIS A 611 -23.67 -8.07 -20.40
N VAL A 612 -23.78 -9.15 -21.17
CA VAL A 612 -22.99 -10.37 -20.93
C VAL A 612 -21.50 -10.09 -21.16
N ASP A 613 -21.19 -9.36 -22.24
CA ASP A 613 -19.84 -8.90 -22.56
C ASP A 613 -19.42 -7.72 -21.65
N PRO A 614 -18.27 -7.83 -20.97
CA PRO A 614 -17.63 -6.72 -20.28
C PRO A 614 -17.48 -5.39 -20.92
N HIS A 615 -16.95 -5.41 -22.12
CA HIS A 615 -16.49 -4.19 -22.76
C HIS A 615 -17.67 -3.36 -23.26
N GLN A 616 -18.87 -3.93 -23.19
CA GLN A 616 -20.13 -3.32 -23.59
C GLN A 616 -20.97 -2.87 -22.39
N ARG A 617 -20.51 -3.09 -21.15
CA ARG A 617 -21.20 -2.56 -19.97
C ARG A 617 -20.91 -1.08 -19.78
N LEU A 618 -21.89 -0.38 -19.22
CA LEU A 618 -21.71 1.02 -18.84
C LEU A 618 -20.77 1.12 -17.63
N THR A 619 -19.79 2.02 -17.74
CA THR A 619 -19.00 2.52 -16.59
C THR A 619 -19.89 3.32 -15.63
N ALA A 620 -19.43 3.53 -14.40
CA ALA A 620 -20.19 4.32 -13.42
C ALA A 620 -20.50 5.74 -13.95
N GLY A 621 -19.53 6.42 -14.57
CA GLY A 621 -19.76 7.73 -15.19
C GLY A 621 -20.75 7.70 -16.34
N GLN A 622 -20.73 6.65 -17.17
CA GLN A 622 -21.74 6.50 -18.24
C GLN A 622 -23.16 6.27 -17.68
N VAL A 623 -23.31 5.58 -16.55
CA VAL A 623 -24.60 5.42 -15.87
C VAL A 623 -25.12 6.76 -15.34
N LEU A 624 -24.24 7.62 -14.78
CA LEU A 624 -24.63 8.94 -14.28
C LEU A 624 -25.12 9.89 -15.39
N CYS A 625 -24.60 9.72 -16.61
CA CYS A 625 -25.03 10.48 -17.79
C CYS A 625 -26.32 9.94 -18.44
N HIS A 626 -26.85 8.81 -18.00
CA HIS A 626 -28.02 8.20 -18.63
C HIS A 626 -29.30 9.03 -18.39
N PRO A 627 -30.18 9.25 -19.40
CA PRO A 627 -31.37 10.11 -19.29
C PRO A 627 -32.30 9.79 -18.11
N TRP A 628 -32.44 8.51 -17.77
CA TRP A 628 -33.25 8.06 -16.61
C TRP A 628 -32.68 8.50 -15.25
N VAL A 629 -31.36 8.70 -15.18
CA VAL A 629 -30.65 9.15 -13.97
C VAL A 629 -30.58 10.68 -13.93
N THR A 630 -30.29 11.32 -15.07
CA THR A 630 -30.16 12.80 -15.16
C THR A 630 -31.49 13.51 -14.97
N HIS A 631 -32.58 12.97 -15.51
CA HIS A 631 -33.93 13.56 -15.40
C HIS A 631 -34.74 12.98 -14.23
N ARG A 632 -34.09 12.46 -13.18
CA ARG A 632 -34.75 11.81 -12.04
C ARG A 632 -35.87 12.66 -11.40
N ASP A 633 -35.70 13.99 -11.39
CA ASP A 633 -36.69 14.91 -10.84
C ASP A 633 -37.95 15.04 -11.71
N HIS A 634 -37.91 14.59 -12.96
CA HIS A 634 -39.05 14.55 -13.86
C HIS A 634 -39.70 13.16 -13.93
N LEU A 635 -39.13 12.15 -13.25
CA LEU A 635 -39.68 10.81 -13.24
C LEU A 635 -41.01 10.74 -12.48
N PRO A 636 -41.93 9.88 -12.94
CA PRO A 636 -43.21 9.71 -12.28
C PRO A 636 -43.03 9.21 -10.84
N LYS A 637 -43.88 9.71 -9.95
CA LYS A 637 -44.04 9.18 -8.59
C LYS A 637 -44.92 7.91 -8.55
N PHE A 638 -45.33 7.39 -9.72
CA PHE A 638 -46.27 6.28 -9.82
C PHE A 638 -45.68 4.96 -9.28
N THR A 639 -46.61 4.12 -8.81
CA THR A 639 -46.39 3.04 -7.86
C THR A 639 -46.09 1.70 -8.52
N LEU A 640 -45.05 0.99 -8.05
CA LEU A 640 -44.93 -0.45 -8.27
C LEU A 640 -45.91 -1.19 -7.33
N THR A 641 -47.04 -1.70 -7.84
CA THR A 641 -47.97 -2.52 -7.05
C THR A 641 -47.34 -3.88 -6.74
N ARG A 642 -47.24 -4.21 -5.45
CA ARG A 642 -46.62 -5.46 -4.99
C ARG A 642 -47.62 -6.62 -5.09
N GLN A 643 -47.24 -7.71 -5.77
CA GLN A 643 -47.82 -9.04 -5.55
C GLN A 643 -47.02 -9.74 -4.44
N ASP A 644 -47.72 -10.39 -3.53
CA ASP A 644 -47.27 -10.79 -2.19
C ASP A 644 -46.14 -11.83 -2.16
N ALA A 645 -45.01 -11.48 -1.50
CA ALA A 645 -44.29 -12.32 -0.52
C ALA A 645 -42.84 -11.84 -0.23
N PRO A 646 -42.61 -10.99 0.79
CA PRO A 646 -41.26 -10.55 1.21
C PRO A 646 -40.33 -11.70 1.61
N HIS A 647 -40.87 -12.73 2.27
CA HIS A 647 -40.12 -13.89 2.75
C HIS A 647 -39.63 -14.79 1.61
N LEU A 648 -40.39 -14.95 0.53
CA LEU A 648 -39.97 -15.71 -0.65
C LEU A 648 -38.80 -15.04 -1.37
N VAL A 649 -38.76 -13.69 -1.40
CA VAL A 649 -37.67 -12.94 -2.04
C VAL A 649 -36.38 -13.02 -1.22
N LYS A 650 -36.44 -12.86 0.11
CA LYS A 650 -35.28 -12.96 1.01
C LYS A 650 -34.75 -14.41 1.07
N SER A 651 -35.64 -15.40 1.12
CA SER A 651 -35.26 -16.82 1.08
C SER A 651 -34.75 -17.27 -0.29
N ALA A 652 -35.31 -16.80 -1.41
CA ALA A 652 -34.78 -17.10 -2.73
C ALA A 652 -33.40 -16.44 -2.94
N MET A 653 -33.19 -15.23 -2.40
CA MET A 653 -31.88 -14.57 -2.42
C MET A 653 -30.87 -15.27 -1.54
N ALA A 654 -31.22 -15.56 -0.29
CA ALA A 654 -30.37 -16.28 0.65
C ALA A 654 -30.08 -17.71 0.16
N ALA A 655 -31.05 -18.39 -0.47
CA ALA A 655 -30.84 -19.71 -1.08
C ALA A 655 -29.97 -19.62 -2.33
N THR A 656 -30.13 -18.58 -3.17
CA THR A 656 -29.24 -18.34 -4.30
C THR A 656 -27.83 -18.05 -3.80
N TYR A 657 -27.65 -17.17 -2.81
CA TYR A 657 -26.36 -16.85 -2.18
C TYR A 657 -25.75 -18.04 -1.41
N SER A 658 -26.55 -18.86 -0.75
CA SER A 658 -26.13 -20.07 -0.01
C SER A 658 -25.76 -21.20 -0.97
N ALA A 659 -26.49 -21.37 -2.07
CA ALA A 659 -26.12 -22.26 -3.16
C ALA A 659 -24.83 -21.79 -3.86
N LEU A 660 -24.61 -20.48 -3.97
CA LEU A 660 -23.39 -19.88 -4.51
C LEU A 660 -22.17 -20.00 -3.57
N ASN A 661 -22.38 -20.22 -2.26
CA ASN A 661 -21.31 -20.34 -1.25
C ASN A 661 -21.03 -21.78 -0.78
N ARG A 662 -21.73 -22.81 -1.31
CA ARG A 662 -21.47 -24.21 -0.96
C ARG A 662 -20.28 -24.78 -1.76
N ASN A 663 -19.13 -24.91 -1.10
CA ASN A 663 -17.94 -25.62 -1.58
C ASN A 663 -18.08 -27.15 -1.48
N VAL A 664 -19.14 -27.75 -2.03
CA VAL A 664 -19.18 -29.20 -2.23
C VAL A 664 -19.39 -29.47 -3.71
N PRO A 665 -18.43 -30.11 -4.41
CA PRO A 665 -18.66 -30.52 -5.79
C PRO A 665 -19.88 -31.44 -5.83
N PRO A 666 -20.83 -31.24 -6.76
CA PRO A 666 -21.98 -32.12 -6.85
C PRO A 666 -21.50 -33.54 -7.15
N VAL A 667 -22.04 -34.53 -6.41
CA VAL A 667 -21.88 -35.93 -6.80
C VAL A 667 -22.63 -36.10 -8.11
N LEU A 668 -21.89 -36.30 -9.20
CA LEU A 668 -22.46 -36.48 -10.52
C LEU A 668 -22.90 -37.94 -10.66
N ASP A 669 -24.22 -38.17 -10.69
CA ASP A 669 -24.78 -39.44 -11.09
C ASP A 669 -24.55 -39.69 -12.60
N PRO A 670 -24.56 -40.96 -13.06
CA PRO A 670 -24.43 -41.29 -14.47
C PRO A 670 -25.42 -40.49 -15.34
N VAL A 671 -24.95 -40.03 -16.50
CA VAL A 671 -25.68 -39.13 -17.42
C VAL A 671 -27.09 -39.64 -17.77
N GLY A 672 -27.34 -40.95 -17.70
CA GLY A 672 -28.66 -41.57 -17.90
C GLY A 672 -29.74 -41.22 -16.87
N CYS A 673 -29.35 -40.70 -15.69
CA CYS A 673 -30.27 -40.25 -14.64
C CYS A 673 -30.80 -38.82 -14.87
N SER A 674 -30.24 -38.09 -15.85
CA SER A 674 -30.71 -36.74 -16.20
C SER A 674 -32.07 -36.78 -16.89
N THR A 675 -33.01 -35.96 -16.41
CA THR A 675 -34.31 -35.72 -17.06
C THR A 675 -34.17 -35.19 -18.49
N LEU A 676 -33.04 -34.56 -18.83
CA LEU A 676 -32.72 -34.11 -20.19
C LEU A 676 -32.30 -35.28 -21.10
N ALA A 677 -31.60 -36.28 -20.55
CA ALA A 677 -31.21 -37.49 -21.27
C ALA A 677 -32.40 -38.45 -21.49
N GLN A 678 -33.27 -38.59 -20.48
CA GLN A 678 -34.53 -39.34 -20.60
C GLN A 678 -35.47 -38.76 -21.66
N ARG A 679 -35.47 -37.43 -21.83
CA ARG A 679 -36.23 -36.75 -22.89
C ARG A 679 -35.64 -36.93 -24.30
N ARG A 680 -34.35 -37.23 -24.43
CA ARG A 680 -33.67 -37.48 -25.71
C ARG A 680 -33.70 -38.95 -26.15
N GLY A 681 -34.01 -39.88 -25.26
CA GLY A 681 -34.11 -41.32 -25.52
C GLY A 681 -35.47 -41.81 -26.05
N VAL A 682 -36.47 -40.94 -26.22
CA VAL A 682 -37.82 -41.35 -26.65
C VAL A 682 -38.10 -40.90 -28.09
N LYS A 683 -37.98 -41.88 -29.01
CA LYS A 683 -38.59 -41.99 -30.36
C LYS A 683 -38.05 -41.07 -31.49
N LYS A 684 -37.18 -41.64 -32.31
CA LYS A 684 -37.37 -41.66 -33.78
C LYS A 684 -37.35 -43.11 -34.26
N LEU A 685 -38.54 -43.68 -34.42
CA LEU A 685 -38.76 -44.84 -35.28
C LEU A 685 -38.60 -44.37 -36.72
N THR A 686 -37.81 -45.13 -37.46
CA THR A 686 -37.48 -45.00 -38.89
C THR A 686 -38.70 -45.17 -39.78
N SER A 687 -38.77 -44.41 -40.87
CA SER A 687 -39.62 -44.75 -42.02
C SER A 687 -38.95 -44.32 -43.33
N THR A 688 -38.27 -45.29 -43.96
CA THR A 688 -38.20 -45.51 -45.41
C THR A 688 -38.27 -47.02 -45.56
N ALA A 689 -39.47 -47.56 -45.76
CA ALA A 689 -39.80 -48.18 -47.04
C ALA A 689 -39.44 -47.32 -48.27
N LEU A 690 -38.80 -48.03 -49.21
CA LEU A 690 -38.32 -47.70 -50.55
C LEU A 690 -37.04 -46.86 -50.66
#